data_AF-A0A6C1C866-F1
#
_entry.id   AF-A0A6C1C866-F1
#
_cell.length_a   1.000
_cell.length_b   1.000
_cell.length_c   1.000
_cell.angle_alpha   90.00
_cell.angle_beta   90.00
_cell.angle_gamma   90.00
#
_symmetry.space_group_name_H-M   'P 1'
#
loop_
_entity.id
_entity.type
_entity.pdbx_description
1 polymer ?
#
loop_
_entity_poly.entity_id
_entity_poly.type
_entity_poly.pdbx_seq_one_letter_code
_entity_poly.pdbx_strand_id
1 'polypeptide(L)'
;MSARSAERLAIVQAERQGSGFLLNPRLVLTSAHLFDTSVTARVAVPGGAGKRLCRIVWRRHDDICDAALLEADDDLVADVSKCRVSDVKWGRVTDLSSWSGCEAIGYPRVSLREGKRPDTEQIVGTLKPGSSILRSRYVLDSAHSAPPKTDDASRSPWQGMSGAALFIGDFLIGVVSGDPVQWGHARVEAVPISTLFEDQGFRATVQGITGQSIELVDVAKRTLSPSRDSQSAAEIQWQVVSETNPISFGVHRAPDSPGYLDVVEYIPRGVDGQLDHHIESLAQEGGMLLLSGDSAAGKTRALFEAMHRKLRDWFVYKPDPDADISHVLNSLHGRNQVIWLDDLQDYLRSDGLTPSLLDRLSDLQVVVLATIRTEFYQHYTDGQSGKFASGGTDARLPAFPARVIRTSRHITIERIWDHGDRQRASASEDPRIVSALESDNSYGVAEYLAAGPQVLKLWRSASRVGGNPRGAALVAAAVDLTRTGVGSSFPPEALERLHDHYLKQAGGPTLRPERLDEAWKWASDVVLGVTSPLVPGKGGRWKPFDYLVSDAARRSRPGDLPDLVWDEALRIVDDSRRAVVAMVARSANRLDVAKNVLIPLSETDDPEGLNLLGALAVFEEKYPDASGFFQRAHNLGDSTGTHNLGALAALLGDLDDARDWYMLAIERGELRAIGSLGAVYERLGDQEKAVTLWKRGTEEGDPGSALHYSDWLRNKWQSDESVDALRVAADGDIPIATLSYAGVMLRKKNHESANEYLAKAYQAAQKKGYLGDPLGAVMAGVIAHSFGKVDEGSEWWQRARNSGYEVEWAIVEASESSRGLKRLAVSHDTLDRVGGEEVRSLMQLLWAGDCLDCGYPLGEGVPALYVDDSYTRADARLFHFGLCRFPQWNDSALISVAKDSGITWKSMSAPVVMSGGSARPIPALIVNPALEVAQFIDAGDQVWTATSQYGPQSVLSSSLNMRALWSGIPPKNPDSLAWSFVGEGEVAVAVPQQVWGAPATSQFVALAEQCEGVLLILTSVLGPADSYGMNVVVDVLRSWDSMVRWAPLRSGGTP
;
A
#
# COMPACT_ATOMS: atom_id res chain seq x y z
N MET A 1 -25.41 -44.76 9.72
CA MET A 1 -25.61 -43.57 8.88
C MET A 1 -25.39 -42.34 9.75
N SER A 2 -24.91 -41.23 9.18
CA SER A 2 -24.67 -40.01 9.97
C SER A 2 -25.97 -39.46 10.55
N ALA A 3 -25.93 -38.98 11.80
CA ALA A 3 -27.05 -38.29 12.45
C ALA A 3 -27.45 -36.98 11.74
N ARG A 4 -26.61 -36.51 10.81
CA ARG A 4 -26.77 -35.26 10.05
C ARG A 4 -27.34 -35.50 8.64
N SER A 5 -28.23 -36.49 8.47
CA SER A 5 -28.91 -36.72 7.19
C SER A 5 -30.10 -35.77 7.00
N ALA A 6 -30.34 -35.34 5.76
CA ALA A 6 -31.50 -34.50 5.42
C ALA A 6 -32.85 -35.14 5.81
N GLU A 7 -32.89 -36.48 5.87
CA GLU A 7 -34.06 -37.28 6.28
C GLU A 7 -34.38 -37.15 7.78
N ARG A 8 -33.54 -36.48 8.59
CA ARG A 8 -33.81 -36.20 10.01
C ARG A 8 -34.30 -34.79 10.29
N LEU A 9 -34.33 -33.92 9.28
CA LEU A 9 -34.80 -32.55 9.40
C LEU A 9 -36.30 -32.50 9.13
N ALA A 10 -37.03 -31.83 10.01
CA ALA A 10 -38.47 -31.69 9.90
C ALA A 10 -38.90 -30.23 9.91
N ILE A 11 -39.90 -29.91 9.10
CA ILE A 11 -40.70 -28.70 9.28
C ILE A 11 -41.86 -29.01 10.22
N VAL A 12 -42.01 -28.21 11.27
CA VAL A 12 -43.06 -28.36 12.29
C VAL A 12 -44.03 -27.19 12.13
N GLN A 13 -45.28 -27.50 11.82
CA GLN A 13 -46.35 -26.52 11.68
C GLN A 13 -47.38 -26.71 12.79
N ALA A 14 -47.24 -25.91 13.84
CA ALA A 14 -48.17 -25.78 14.96
C ALA A 14 -48.93 -24.45 14.83
N GLU A 15 -49.19 -23.74 15.94
CA GLU A 15 -49.67 -22.35 15.89
C GLU A 15 -48.60 -21.41 15.34
N ARG A 16 -47.32 -21.77 15.53
CA ARG A 16 -46.17 -21.16 14.85
C ARG A 16 -45.46 -22.20 13.98
N GLN A 17 -44.85 -21.75 12.89
CA GLN A 17 -43.92 -22.57 12.11
C GLN A 17 -42.57 -22.62 12.84
N GLY A 18 -42.00 -23.81 12.94
CA GLY A 18 -40.64 -24.05 13.41
C GLY A 18 -39.98 -25.23 12.70
N SER A 19 -38.82 -25.59 13.22
CA SER A 19 -38.01 -26.71 12.78
C SER A 19 -38.10 -27.86 13.80
N GLY A 20 -37.74 -29.06 13.38
CA GLY A 20 -37.68 -30.22 14.26
C GLY A 20 -36.62 -31.21 13.82
N PHE A 21 -36.19 -32.05 14.74
CA PHE A 21 -35.18 -33.08 14.50
C PHE A 21 -35.73 -34.47 14.87
N LEU A 22 -35.67 -35.41 13.93
CA LEU A 22 -36.16 -36.78 14.14
C LEU A 22 -35.16 -37.57 14.99
N LEU A 23 -35.63 -37.98 16.17
CA LEU A 23 -34.94 -38.94 17.03
C LEU A 23 -35.13 -40.36 16.52
N ASN A 24 -36.35 -40.68 16.05
CA ASN A 24 -36.66 -41.92 15.34
C ASN A 24 -37.68 -41.63 14.21
N PRO A 25 -38.21 -42.63 13.46
CA PRO A 25 -39.13 -42.36 12.34
C PRO A 25 -40.45 -41.70 12.74
N ARG A 26 -40.82 -41.70 14.03
CA ARG A 26 -42.08 -41.16 14.55
C ARG A 26 -41.91 -40.10 15.65
N LEU A 27 -40.71 -39.92 16.19
CA LEU A 27 -40.45 -39.08 17.35
C LEU A 27 -39.59 -37.89 16.95
N VAL A 28 -40.11 -36.68 17.14
CA VAL A 28 -39.49 -35.42 16.73
C VAL A 28 -39.25 -34.52 17.93
N LEU A 29 -38.03 -34.00 18.05
CA LEU A 29 -37.63 -32.99 19.02
C LEU A 29 -37.76 -31.59 18.41
N THR A 30 -38.37 -30.66 19.13
CA THR A 30 -38.59 -29.27 18.68
C THR A 30 -38.74 -28.30 19.86
N SER A 31 -38.97 -27.00 19.62
CA SER A 31 -39.24 -26.00 20.67
C SER A 31 -40.68 -26.06 21.17
N ALA A 32 -40.89 -25.82 22.47
CA ALA A 32 -42.20 -25.86 23.08
C ALA A 32 -43.05 -24.62 22.78
N HIS A 33 -42.44 -23.45 22.62
CA HIS A 33 -43.16 -22.20 22.32
C HIS A 33 -43.85 -22.18 20.95
N LEU A 34 -43.60 -23.18 20.08
CA LEU A 34 -44.34 -23.33 18.83
C LEU A 34 -45.83 -23.65 19.08
N PHE A 35 -46.13 -24.11 20.29
CA PHE A 35 -47.44 -24.55 20.74
C PHE A 35 -47.90 -23.60 21.85
N ASP A 36 -48.70 -22.56 21.57
CA ASP A 36 -49.29 -21.76 22.65
C ASP A 36 -50.42 -22.59 23.31
N THR A 37 -51.55 -22.79 22.62
CA THR A 37 -52.71 -23.58 23.12
C THR A 37 -52.90 -24.94 22.45
N SER A 38 -52.32 -25.15 21.27
CA SER A 38 -52.44 -26.40 20.52
C SER A 38 -51.69 -27.57 21.18
N VAL A 39 -52.27 -28.77 21.07
CA VAL A 39 -51.66 -30.05 21.54
C VAL A 39 -51.20 -30.95 20.38
N THR A 40 -51.36 -30.49 19.14
CA THR A 40 -50.97 -31.21 17.92
C THR A 40 -50.23 -30.31 16.93
N ALA A 41 -49.33 -30.88 16.14
CA ALA A 41 -48.66 -30.23 15.01
C ALA A 41 -48.74 -31.09 13.76
N ARG A 42 -48.65 -30.45 12.59
CA ARG A 42 -48.37 -31.13 11.34
C ARG A 42 -46.87 -31.12 11.08
N VAL A 43 -46.28 -32.29 10.87
CA VAL A 43 -44.84 -32.43 10.65
C VAL A 43 -44.59 -33.06 9.28
N ALA A 44 -43.56 -32.60 8.59
CA ALA A 44 -43.09 -33.21 7.33
C ALA A 44 -41.57 -33.19 7.24
N VAL A 45 -41.03 -34.17 6.52
CA VAL A 45 -39.60 -34.38 6.30
C VAL A 45 -39.32 -34.39 4.78
N PRO A 46 -38.21 -33.80 4.30
CA PRO A 46 -37.81 -33.88 2.90
C PRO A 46 -37.66 -35.32 2.41
N GLY A 47 -38.30 -35.65 1.28
CA GLY A 47 -38.28 -37.03 0.75
C GLY A 47 -39.00 -38.07 1.63
N GLY A 48 -39.71 -37.63 2.69
CA GLY A 48 -40.43 -38.48 3.62
C GLY A 48 -41.81 -38.93 3.14
N ALA A 49 -42.59 -39.57 4.02
CA ALA A 49 -43.88 -40.19 3.70
C ALA A 49 -45.06 -39.19 3.57
N GLY A 50 -44.76 -37.89 3.49
CA GLY A 50 -45.74 -36.79 3.47
C GLY A 50 -45.97 -36.15 4.85
N LYS A 51 -46.94 -35.23 4.92
CA LYS A 51 -47.32 -34.57 6.19
C LYS A 51 -48.02 -35.58 7.11
N ARG A 52 -47.63 -35.61 8.39
CA ARG A 52 -48.26 -36.42 9.44
C ARG A 52 -48.74 -35.58 10.60
N LEU A 53 -49.78 -36.03 11.28
CA LEU A 53 -50.26 -35.39 12.49
C LEU A 53 -49.46 -35.92 13.67
N CYS A 54 -48.86 -35.03 14.44
CA CYS A 54 -48.08 -35.38 15.60
C CYS A 54 -48.72 -34.81 16.86
N ARG A 55 -48.75 -35.60 17.93
CA ARG A 55 -49.21 -35.19 19.26
C ARG A 55 -48.03 -34.90 20.17
N ILE A 56 -48.18 -33.94 21.07
CA ILE A 56 -47.17 -33.67 22.10
C ILE A 56 -47.17 -34.83 23.12
N VAL A 57 -46.03 -35.50 23.27
CA VAL A 57 -45.85 -36.61 24.24
C VAL A 57 -44.97 -36.20 25.43
N TRP A 58 -44.21 -35.11 25.29
CA TRP A 58 -43.53 -34.44 26.38
C TRP A 58 -43.35 -32.96 26.00
N ARG A 59 -43.47 -32.07 26.98
CA ARG A 59 -43.27 -30.63 26.77
C ARG A 59 -42.84 -29.98 28.07
N ARG A 60 -41.82 -29.12 27.97
CA ARG A 60 -41.41 -28.22 29.05
C ARG A 60 -41.13 -26.84 28.47
N HIS A 61 -41.85 -25.84 28.99
CA HIS A 61 -41.73 -24.44 28.60
C HIS A 61 -41.70 -23.58 29.87
N ASP A 62 -40.49 -23.33 30.36
CA ASP A 62 -40.17 -22.47 31.49
C ASP A 62 -38.91 -21.64 31.19
N ASP A 63 -38.47 -20.83 32.14
CA ASP A 63 -37.34 -19.91 31.97
C ASP A 63 -36.02 -20.63 31.57
N ILE A 64 -35.90 -21.92 31.89
CA ILE A 64 -34.68 -22.72 31.73
C ILE A 64 -34.82 -23.72 30.59
N CYS A 65 -36.02 -24.13 30.19
CA CYS A 65 -36.25 -25.14 29.16
C CYS A 65 -37.42 -24.77 28.24
N ASP A 66 -37.14 -24.79 26.93
CA ASP A 66 -38.13 -24.57 25.86
C ASP A 66 -37.97 -25.68 24.81
N ALA A 67 -38.57 -26.83 25.09
CA ALA A 67 -38.50 -28.00 24.22
C ALA A 67 -39.73 -28.92 24.35
N ALA A 68 -40.07 -29.60 23.26
CA ALA A 68 -41.16 -30.56 23.18
C ALA A 68 -40.78 -31.78 22.34
N LEU A 69 -41.36 -32.93 22.68
CA LEU A 69 -41.33 -34.14 21.88
C LEU A 69 -42.70 -34.38 21.26
N LEU A 70 -42.69 -34.66 19.96
CA LEU A 70 -43.87 -34.97 19.18
C LEU A 70 -43.82 -36.40 18.70
N GLU A 71 -44.91 -37.14 18.86
CA GLU A 71 -45.10 -38.48 18.31
C GLU A 71 -46.06 -38.41 17.13
N ALA A 72 -45.61 -38.85 15.96
CA ALA A 72 -46.39 -38.96 14.74
C ALA A 72 -47.34 -40.15 14.78
N ASP A 73 -48.52 -39.98 14.18
CA ASP A 73 -49.52 -41.04 14.00
C ASP A 73 -49.04 -42.19 13.10
N ASP A 74 -48.07 -41.92 12.21
CA ASP A 74 -47.41 -42.89 11.35
C ASP A 74 -45.97 -42.45 11.01
N ASP A 75 -45.20 -43.30 10.33
CA ASP A 75 -43.80 -43.01 9.99
C ASP A 75 -43.64 -41.76 9.11
N LEU A 76 -42.76 -40.85 9.51
CA LEU A 76 -42.45 -39.60 8.80
C LEU A 76 -41.48 -39.81 7.63
N VAL A 77 -40.71 -40.90 7.65
CA VAL A 77 -39.72 -41.27 6.63
C VAL A 77 -40.15 -42.53 5.88
N ALA A 78 -39.81 -42.63 4.60
CA ALA A 78 -40.16 -43.80 3.78
C ALA A 78 -39.36 -45.06 4.15
N ASP A 79 -38.14 -44.89 4.64
CA ASP A 79 -37.28 -45.98 5.11
C ASP A 79 -37.00 -45.83 6.61
N VAL A 80 -37.73 -46.60 7.41
CA VAL A 80 -37.65 -46.60 8.87
C VAL A 80 -36.28 -47.02 9.40
N SER A 81 -35.44 -47.66 8.58
CA SER A 81 -34.10 -48.10 9.00
C SER A 81 -33.10 -46.94 9.13
N LYS A 82 -33.40 -45.77 8.55
CA LYS A 82 -32.47 -44.62 8.44
C LYS A 82 -32.51 -43.64 9.60
N CYS A 83 -33.55 -43.71 10.43
CA CYS A 83 -33.73 -42.81 11.56
C CYS A 83 -33.79 -43.60 12.87
N ARG A 84 -32.68 -44.18 13.36
CA ARG A 84 -32.67 -44.86 14.68
C ARG A 84 -32.22 -43.89 15.76
N VAL A 85 -32.79 -44.01 16.97
CA VAL A 85 -32.34 -43.18 18.10
C VAL A 85 -30.90 -43.50 18.51
N SER A 86 -30.46 -44.74 18.30
CA SER A 86 -29.07 -45.17 18.50
C SER A 86 -28.04 -44.45 17.62
N ASP A 87 -28.47 -43.81 16.52
CA ASP A 87 -27.55 -43.04 15.68
C ASP A 87 -27.30 -41.63 16.26
N VAL A 88 -28.11 -41.17 17.21
CA VAL A 88 -28.00 -39.85 17.83
C VAL A 88 -27.05 -39.94 19.02
N LYS A 89 -25.91 -39.25 18.94
CA LYS A 89 -25.00 -39.07 20.08
C LYS A 89 -25.40 -37.82 20.85
N TRP A 90 -25.70 -37.97 22.13
CA TRP A 90 -26.14 -36.86 22.97
C TRP A 90 -24.94 -36.28 23.72
N GLY A 91 -24.70 -34.98 23.58
CA GLY A 91 -23.51 -34.33 24.12
C GLY A 91 -23.81 -33.26 25.18
N ARG A 92 -23.03 -33.22 26.25
CA ARG A 92 -23.01 -32.09 27.20
C ARG A 92 -21.67 -31.37 27.11
N VAL A 93 -21.70 -30.08 26.75
CA VAL A 93 -20.50 -29.24 26.83
C VAL A 93 -20.27 -28.89 28.30
N THR A 94 -19.12 -29.30 28.83
CA THR A 94 -18.79 -29.19 30.27
C THR A 94 -17.90 -28.00 30.61
N ASP A 95 -17.22 -27.42 29.62
CA ASP A 95 -16.37 -26.24 29.78
C ASP A 95 -17.02 -24.97 29.19
N LEU A 96 -16.52 -23.80 29.61
CA LEU A 96 -16.98 -22.50 29.12
C LEU A 96 -16.18 -22.00 27.91
N SER A 97 -15.28 -22.83 27.34
CA SER A 97 -14.48 -22.42 26.18
C SER A 97 -15.36 -22.25 24.95
N SER A 98 -14.94 -21.42 23.99
CA SER A 98 -15.66 -21.27 22.74
C SER A 98 -15.39 -22.46 21.81
N TRP A 99 -16.42 -22.87 21.08
CA TRP A 99 -16.37 -24.01 20.17
C TRP A 99 -16.80 -23.60 18.76
N SER A 100 -15.83 -23.52 17.85
CA SER A 100 -16.05 -23.21 16.44
C SER A 100 -16.59 -24.42 15.66
N GLY A 101 -17.20 -24.16 14.49
CA GLY A 101 -17.74 -25.21 13.63
C GLY A 101 -18.99 -25.89 14.20
N CYS A 102 -19.70 -25.21 15.11
CA CYS A 102 -21.01 -25.64 15.56
C CYS A 102 -22.05 -25.26 14.50
N GLU A 103 -23.05 -26.12 14.32
CA GLU A 103 -24.04 -25.94 13.26
C GLU A 103 -25.46 -26.22 13.73
N ALA A 104 -26.43 -25.49 13.18
CA ALA A 104 -27.84 -25.76 13.32
C ALA A 104 -28.53 -25.64 11.97
N ILE A 105 -29.31 -26.66 11.58
CA ILE A 105 -30.01 -26.71 10.29
C ILE A 105 -31.52 -26.70 10.54
N GLY A 106 -32.23 -25.79 9.89
CA GLY A 106 -33.68 -25.62 10.07
C GLY A 106 -34.36 -24.97 8.87
N TYR A 107 -35.62 -24.57 9.03
CA TYR A 107 -36.47 -23.98 7.99
C TYR A 107 -36.87 -22.55 8.37
N PRO A 108 -35.98 -21.56 8.20
CA PRO A 108 -36.35 -20.17 8.44
C PRO A 108 -37.34 -19.70 7.38
N ARG A 109 -38.19 -18.75 7.74
CA ARG A 109 -39.19 -18.17 6.83
C ARG A 109 -38.55 -17.35 5.71
N VAL A 110 -37.34 -16.81 5.88
CA VAL A 110 -36.62 -16.11 4.80
C VAL A 110 -36.38 -17.01 3.58
N SER A 111 -36.33 -18.33 3.79
CA SER A 111 -36.22 -19.32 2.71
C SER A 111 -37.54 -19.57 1.96
N LEU A 112 -38.66 -18.95 2.38
CA LEU A 112 -39.95 -18.96 1.66
C LEU A 112 -39.98 -17.83 0.64
N ARG A 113 -39.65 -18.12 -0.62
CA ARG A 113 -39.99 -17.23 -1.75
C ARG A 113 -41.44 -17.46 -2.19
N GLU A 114 -42.19 -16.42 -2.54
CA GLU A 114 -43.59 -16.53 -2.95
C GLU A 114 -43.79 -17.63 -4.02
N GLY A 115 -44.68 -18.59 -3.74
CA GLY A 115 -44.99 -19.71 -4.63
C GLY A 115 -44.02 -20.91 -4.63
N LYS A 116 -42.93 -20.88 -3.84
CA LYS A 116 -41.95 -21.98 -3.74
C LYS A 116 -42.06 -22.74 -2.40
N ARG A 117 -41.61 -24.01 -2.39
CA ARG A 117 -41.58 -24.86 -1.18
C ARG A 117 -40.54 -24.30 -0.17
N PRO A 118 -40.79 -24.35 1.15
CA PRO A 118 -39.79 -23.97 2.15
C PRO A 118 -38.53 -24.82 2.01
N ASP A 119 -37.37 -24.17 2.08
CA ASP A 119 -36.05 -24.81 1.99
C ASP A 119 -35.30 -24.71 3.32
N THR A 120 -34.28 -25.56 3.48
CA THR A 120 -33.42 -25.56 4.67
C THR A 120 -32.38 -24.45 4.62
N GLU A 121 -32.00 -23.94 5.79
CA GLU A 121 -30.84 -23.06 5.96
C GLU A 121 -29.94 -23.63 7.06
N GLN A 122 -28.63 -23.48 6.87
CA GLN A 122 -27.62 -23.96 7.82
C GLN A 122 -26.87 -22.79 8.45
N ILE A 123 -27.05 -22.62 9.76
CA ILE A 123 -26.29 -21.66 10.55
C ILE A 123 -25.01 -22.34 11.02
N VAL A 124 -23.85 -21.83 10.60
CA VAL A 124 -22.54 -22.25 11.10
C VAL A 124 -21.96 -21.13 11.94
N GLY A 125 -21.45 -21.47 13.11
CA GLY A 125 -20.99 -20.46 14.05
C GLY A 125 -20.08 -20.98 15.15
N THR A 126 -19.75 -20.06 16.05
CA THR A 126 -19.02 -20.37 17.27
C THR A 126 -20.00 -20.44 18.44
N LEU A 127 -20.11 -21.61 19.04
CA LEU A 127 -20.82 -21.78 20.30
C LEU A 127 -20.03 -21.09 21.41
N LYS A 128 -20.72 -20.26 22.20
CA LYS A 128 -20.18 -19.54 23.36
C LYS A 128 -20.94 -19.98 24.62
N PRO A 129 -20.55 -21.10 25.27
CA PRO A 129 -21.25 -21.63 26.44
C PRO A 129 -21.28 -20.67 27.64
N GLY A 130 -20.30 -19.76 27.74
CA GLY A 130 -20.28 -18.71 28.76
C GLY A 130 -21.24 -17.54 28.52
N SER A 131 -21.83 -17.43 27.32
CA SER A 131 -22.83 -16.39 27.01
C SER A 131 -24.23 -16.85 27.44
N SER A 132 -25.06 -15.93 27.93
CA SER A 132 -26.40 -16.23 28.47
C SER A 132 -26.43 -17.31 29.58
N ILE A 133 -25.31 -17.48 30.32
CA ILE A 133 -25.16 -18.50 31.38
C ILE A 133 -26.22 -18.41 32.48
N LEU A 134 -26.62 -17.20 32.86
CA LEU A 134 -27.66 -16.96 33.87
C LEU A 134 -29.05 -17.44 33.43
N ARG A 135 -29.28 -17.57 32.12
CA ARG A 135 -30.51 -18.13 31.55
C ARG A 135 -30.35 -19.61 31.18
N SER A 136 -29.18 -20.21 31.46
CA SER A 136 -28.85 -21.60 31.09
C SER A 136 -29.11 -21.90 29.61
N ARG A 137 -28.74 -20.95 28.72
CA ARG A 137 -28.86 -21.08 27.25
C ARG A 137 -27.48 -21.20 26.63
N TYR A 138 -27.39 -21.98 25.56
CA TYR A 138 -26.27 -21.92 24.63
C TYR A 138 -26.50 -20.79 23.63
N VAL A 139 -25.43 -20.05 23.31
CA VAL A 139 -25.44 -19.01 22.28
C VAL A 139 -24.53 -19.44 21.15
N LEU A 140 -25.10 -19.55 19.95
CA LEU A 140 -24.36 -19.73 18.71
C LEU A 140 -24.20 -18.36 18.05
N ASP A 141 -22.96 -17.88 17.95
CA ASP A 141 -22.60 -16.67 17.22
C ASP A 141 -22.31 -17.03 15.76
N SER A 142 -23.13 -16.52 14.83
CA SER A 142 -23.04 -16.88 13.41
C SER A 142 -21.70 -16.42 12.83
N ALA A 143 -21.04 -17.26 12.03
CA ALA A 143 -19.81 -16.91 11.33
C ALA A 143 -20.04 -15.95 10.14
N HIS A 144 -21.31 -15.68 9.83
CA HIS A 144 -21.78 -14.84 8.75
C HIS A 144 -22.82 -13.83 9.26
N SER A 145 -22.96 -12.70 8.57
CA SER A 145 -23.98 -11.68 8.87
C SER A 145 -25.39 -12.28 8.82
N ALA A 146 -26.29 -11.78 9.69
CA ALA A 146 -27.68 -12.22 9.69
C ALA A 146 -28.36 -11.89 8.33
N PRO A 147 -29.35 -12.69 7.89
CA PRO A 147 -30.07 -12.40 6.66
C PRO A 147 -30.72 -11.00 6.70
N PRO A 148 -30.82 -10.29 5.56
CA PRO A 148 -31.43 -8.98 5.51
C PRO A 148 -32.88 -9.03 6.01
N LYS A 149 -33.30 -8.00 6.75
CA LYS A 149 -34.66 -7.91 7.28
C LYS A 149 -35.66 -7.82 6.12
N THR A 150 -36.69 -8.67 6.15
CA THR A 150 -37.86 -8.54 5.28
C THR A 150 -38.67 -7.28 5.63
N ASP A 151 -39.46 -6.74 4.70
CA ASP A 151 -40.20 -5.45 4.81
C ASP A 151 -41.06 -5.25 6.08
N ASP A 152 -41.34 -6.31 6.84
CA ASP A 152 -42.02 -6.26 8.13
C ASP A 152 -40.99 -6.12 9.28
N ALA A 153 -40.58 -4.89 9.58
CA ALA A 153 -39.51 -4.51 10.52
C ALA A 153 -39.67 -5.05 11.97
N SER A 154 -40.81 -5.68 12.29
CA SER A 154 -41.14 -6.21 13.62
C SER A 154 -40.75 -7.67 13.85
N ARG A 155 -40.33 -8.42 12.82
CA ARG A 155 -40.14 -9.89 12.89
C ARG A 155 -38.69 -10.31 12.59
N SER A 156 -38.25 -11.38 13.26
CA SER A 156 -36.92 -11.96 13.07
C SER A 156 -36.76 -12.63 11.69
N PRO A 157 -35.63 -12.45 10.99
CA PRO A 157 -35.29 -13.18 9.77
C PRO A 157 -35.11 -14.70 10.01
N TRP A 158 -34.80 -15.11 11.25
CA TRP A 158 -34.66 -16.50 11.66
C TRP A 158 -35.97 -17.15 12.12
N GLN A 159 -37.10 -16.44 12.03
CA GLN A 159 -38.40 -16.98 12.37
C GLN A 159 -38.63 -18.31 11.62
N GLY A 160 -38.82 -19.42 12.34
CA GLY A 160 -38.89 -20.76 11.77
C GLY A 160 -37.69 -21.67 12.13
N MET A 161 -36.56 -21.12 12.58
CA MET A 161 -35.41 -21.91 13.09
C MET A 161 -35.66 -22.55 14.45
N SER A 162 -36.59 -22.02 15.25
CA SER A 162 -36.98 -22.59 16.55
C SER A 162 -37.30 -24.07 16.43
N GLY A 163 -36.54 -24.90 17.16
CA GLY A 163 -36.62 -26.36 17.19
C GLY A 163 -35.56 -27.06 16.34
N ALA A 164 -34.70 -26.31 15.65
CA ALA A 164 -33.54 -26.88 14.95
C ALA A 164 -32.55 -27.51 15.94
N ALA A 165 -31.97 -28.65 15.55
CA ALA A 165 -30.96 -29.33 16.34
C ALA A 165 -29.60 -28.64 16.19
N LEU A 166 -28.96 -28.33 17.32
CA LEU A 166 -27.63 -27.74 17.39
C LEU A 166 -26.58 -28.82 17.64
N PHE A 167 -25.58 -28.89 16.75
CA PHE A 167 -24.55 -29.91 16.77
C PHE A 167 -23.15 -29.34 17.01
N ILE A 168 -22.33 -30.17 17.64
CA ILE A 168 -20.87 -30.05 17.67
C ILE A 168 -20.23 -31.38 17.30
N GLY A 169 -19.55 -31.43 16.15
CA GLY A 169 -19.19 -32.73 15.54
C GLY A 169 -20.39 -33.68 15.51
N ASP A 170 -20.19 -34.95 15.85
CA ASP A 170 -21.30 -35.92 15.84
C ASP A 170 -22.33 -35.74 16.99
N PHE A 171 -22.14 -34.81 17.91
CA PHE A 171 -22.96 -34.71 19.13
C PHE A 171 -24.07 -33.67 18.99
N LEU A 172 -25.31 -34.10 19.25
CA LEU A 172 -26.45 -33.22 19.48
C LEU A 172 -26.32 -32.60 20.88
N ILE A 173 -26.16 -31.27 20.93
CA ILE A 173 -25.88 -30.54 22.17
C ILE A 173 -26.97 -29.56 22.57
N GLY A 174 -27.89 -29.21 21.66
CA GLY A 174 -29.00 -28.34 22.03
C GLY A 174 -30.12 -28.26 20.99
N VAL A 175 -31.16 -27.53 21.35
CA VAL A 175 -32.34 -27.24 20.51
C VAL A 175 -32.49 -25.73 20.42
N VAL A 176 -32.41 -25.18 19.22
CA VAL A 176 -32.59 -23.74 18.96
C VAL A 176 -33.94 -23.28 19.51
N SER A 177 -33.96 -22.21 20.32
CA SER A 177 -35.17 -21.71 20.99
C SER A 177 -35.48 -20.25 20.70
N GLY A 178 -34.55 -19.48 20.13
CA GLY A 178 -34.83 -18.11 19.74
C GLY A 178 -33.61 -17.38 19.21
N ASP A 179 -33.81 -16.11 18.85
CA ASP A 179 -32.77 -15.24 18.32
C ASP A 179 -32.88 -13.84 18.96
N PRO A 180 -31.87 -13.37 19.70
CA PRO A 180 -31.96 -12.10 20.39
C PRO A 180 -31.83 -10.91 19.43
N VAL A 181 -32.91 -10.14 19.27
CA VAL A 181 -33.01 -8.97 18.38
C VAL A 181 -31.93 -7.91 18.63
N GLN A 182 -31.48 -7.77 19.87
CA GLN A 182 -30.48 -6.77 20.32
C GLN A 182 -29.09 -6.95 19.67
N TRP A 183 -28.82 -8.10 19.07
CA TRP A 183 -27.56 -8.41 18.39
C TRP A 183 -27.69 -8.42 16.86
N GLY A 184 -28.66 -7.68 16.31
CA GLY A 184 -28.89 -7.61 14.86
C GLY A 184 -29.22 -8.97 14.24
N HIS A 185 -29.76 -9.91 15.02
CA HIS A 185 -30.02 -11.30 14.63
C HIS A 185 -28.76 -12.12 14.25
N ALA A 186 -27.55 -11.65 14.59
CA ALA A 186 -26.31 -12.40 14.32
C ALA A 186 -26.10 -13.63 15.24
N ARG A 187 -27.01 -13.83 16.21
CA ARG A 187 -26.92 -14.87 17.23
C ARG A 187 -28.21 -15.67 17.31
N VAL A 188 -28.06 -16.94 17.67
CA VAL A 188 -29.17 -17.84 17.97
C VAL A 188 -28.95 -18.45 19.35
N GLU A 189 -30.00 -18.47 20.16
CA GLU A 189 -30.04 -19.13 21.46
C GLU A 189 -30.60 -20.55 21.32
N ALA A 190 -30.02 -21.49 22.05
CA ALA A 190 -30.46 -22.88 22.11
C ALA A 190 -30.55 -23.38 23.56
N VAL A 191 -31.49 -24.27 23.81
CA VAL A 191 -31.61 -25.02 25.06
C VAL A 191 -30.57 -26.14 25.07
N PRO A 192 -29.66 -26.20 26.07
CA PRO A 192 -28.71 -27.30 26.19
C PRO A 192 -29.44 -28.63 26.38
N ILE A 193 -28.98 -29.67 25.68
CA ILE A 193 -29.62 -30.99 25.74
C ILE A 193 -29.50 -31.63 27.15
N SER A 194 -28.48 -31.25 27.91
CA SER A 194 -28.33 -31.63 29.32
C SER A 194 -29.54 -31.24 30.16
N THR A 195 -30.14 -30.09 29.87
CA THR A 195 -31.36 -29.59 30.54
C THR A 195 -32.55 -30.52 30.32
N LEU A 196 -32.66 -31.11 29.13
CA LEU A 196 -33.72 -32.08 28.81
C LEU A 196 -33.45 -33.41 29.51
N PHE A 197 -32.19 -33.83 29.63
CA PHE A 197 -31.81 -35.06 30.33
C PHE A 197 -32.02 -35.00 31.85
N GLU A 198 -31.96 -33.82 32.46
CA GLU A 198 -32.30 -33.64 33.88
C GLU A 198 -33.78 -33.95 34.16
N ASP A 199 -34.66 -33.77 33.17
CA ASP A 199 -36.08 -34.12 33.27
C ASP A 199 -36.28 -35.65 33.15
N GLN A 200 -36.80 -36.26 34.23
CA GLN A 200 -37.09 -37.70 34.24
C GLN A 200 -38.21 -38.08 33.25
N GLY A 201 -39.19 -37.20 33.05
CA GLY A 201 -40.28 -37.39 32.11
C GLY A 201 -39.79 -37.45 30.67
N PHE A 202 -38.83 -36.60 30.29
CA PHE A 202 -38.20 -36.65 28.97
C PHE A 202 -37.56 -38.02 28.70
N ARG A 203 -36.69 -38.47 29.60
CA ARG A 203 -35.98 -39.77 29.47
C ARG A 203 -36.95 -40.95 29.42
N ALA A 204 -37.97 -40.95 30.28
CA ALA A 204 -38.99 -41.99 30.32
C ALA A 204 -39.80 -42.05 29.01
N THR A 205 -40.17 -40.89 28.45
CA THR A 205 -40.91 -40.82 27.17
C THR A 205 -40.06 -41.31 26.00
N VAL A 206 -38.79 -40.88 25.90
CA VAL A 206 -37.90 -41.37 24.82
C VAL A 206 -37.69 -42.88 24.93
N GLN A 207 -37.42 -43.40 26.13
CA GLN A 207 -37.25 -44.85 26.33
C GLN A 207 -38.54 -45.62 26.06
N GLY A 208 -39.69 -45.10 26.48
CA GLY A 208 -41.00 -45.73 26.26
C GLY A 208 -41.38 -45.85 24.79
N ILE A 209 -41.08 -44.82 23.98
CA ILE A 209 -41.43 -44.79 22.55
C ILE A 209 -40.38 -45.50 21.69
N THR A 210 -39.09 -45.35 22.01
CA THR A 210 -37.99 -45.91 21.19
C THR A 210 -37.55 -47.30 21.63
N GLY A 211 -37.89 -47.73 22.85
CA GLY A 211 -37.41 -48.96 23.47
C GLY A 211 -35.92 -48.93 23.87
N GLN A 212 -35.23 -47.78 23.72
CA GLN A 212 -33.80 -47.64 23.99
C GLN A 212 -33.54 -46.59 25.07
N SER A 213 -32.63 -46.88 26.00
CA SER A 213 -32.12 -45.90 26.93
C SER A 213 -31.13 -44.98 26.24
N ILE A 214 -31.27 -43.67 26.43
CA ILE A 214 -30.35 -42.66 25.93
C ILE A 214 -29.31 -42.30 27.00
N GLU A 215 -28.07 -42.07 26.57
CA GLU A 215 -26.95 -41.70 27.44
C GLU A 215 -26.40 -40.34 27.01
N LEU A 216 -26.12 -39.48 27.99
CA LEU A 216 -25.52 -38.18 27.78
C LEU A 216 -24.00 -38.28 27.98
N VAL A 217 -23.24 -37.90 26.96
CA VAL A 217 -21.78 -37.97 26.96
C VAL A 217 -21.21 -36.58 27.18
N ASP A 218 -20.24 -36.44 28.09
CA ASP A 218 -19.50 -35.19 28.26
C ASP A 218 -18.61 -34.94 27.03
N VAL A 219 -18.92 -33.87 26.32
CA VAL A 219 -18.15 -33.37 25.19
C VAL A 219 -17.15 -32.39 25.76
N ALA A 220 -16.01 -32.92 26.18
CA ALA A 220 -14.83 -32.13 26.48
C ALA A 220 -14.07 -31.84 25.18
N LYS A 221 -13.47 -30.66 25.06
CA LYS A 221 -12.64 -30.32 23.89
C LYS A 221 -11.48 -31.29 23.89
N ARG A 222 -11.59 -32.38 23.11
CA ARG A 222 -10.53 -33.36 22.98
C ARG A 222 -9.32 -32.62 22.42
N THR A 223 -8.35 -32.38 23.29
CA THR A 223 -6.97 -32.16 22.91
C THR A 223 -6.63 -33.34 22.01
N LEU A 224 -6.62 -33.11 20.70
CA LEU A 224 -6.23 -34.12 19.73
C LEU A 224 -4.79 -34.50 20.06
N SER A 225 -4.60 -35.62 20.76
CA SER A 225 -3.37 -36.37 20.67
C SER A 225 -3.32 -36.91 19.23
N PRO A 226 -2.28 -36.61 18.44
CA PRO A 226 -2.25 -37.01 17.04
C PRO A 226 -2.24 -38.54 16.93
N SER A 227 -3.00 -39.06 15.98
CA SER A 227 -2.79 -40.39 15.41
C SER A 227 -1.34 -40.54 14.97
N ARG A 228 -0.72 -41.68 15.32
CA ARG A 228 0.72 -41.96 15.24
C ARG A 228 1.37 -42.02 13.85
N ASP A 229 0.68 -41.61 12.79
CA ASP A 229 1.23 -41.67 11.42
C ASP A 229 1.09 -40.33 10.70
N SER A 230 1.82 -39.32 11.18
CA SER A 230 2.31 -38.19 10.37
C SER A 230 3.51 -37.57 11.08
N GLN A 231 4.62 -37.43 10.36
CA GLN A 231 5.90 -37.02 10.92
C GLN A 231 5.88 -35.54 11.37
N SER A 232 6.18 -35.34 12.66
CA SER A 232 6.65 -34.13 13.34
C SER A 232 5.95 -32.78 13.07
N ALA A 233 4.80 -32.54 13.71
CA ALA A 233 4.50 -31.19 14.19
C ALA A 233 5.36 -30.95 15.44
N ALA A 234 6.39 -30.11 15.33
CA ALA A 234 7.17 -29.69 16.49
C ALA A 234 6.22 -28.99 17.49
N GLU A 235 6.26 -29.41 18.75
CA GLU A 235 5.53 -28.76 19.85
C GLU A 235 5.91 -27.26 19.87
N ILE A 236 4.91 -26.36 19.86
CA ILE A 236 5.16 -24.91 19.86
C ILE A 236 5.81 -24.52 21.20
N GLN A 237 7.09 -24.18 21.15
CA GLN A 237 7.88 -23.80 22.32
C GLN A 237 7.94 -22.28 22.47
N TRP A 238 7.15 -21.75 23.41
CA TRP A 238 7.25 -20.35 23.84
C TRP A 238 8.47 -20.15 24.75
N GLN A 239 9.23 -19.08 24.51
CA GLN A 239 10.42 -18.72 25.30
C GLN A 239 10.23 -17.35 25.94
N VAL A 240 10.74 -17.14 27.15
CA VAL A 240 10.76 -15.80 27.74
C VAL A 240 11.80 -14.96 27.00
N VAL A 241 11.45 -13.75 26.55
CA VAL A 241 12.34 -12.88 25.76
C VAL A 241 13.70 -12.72 26.43
N SER A 242 13.75 -12.48 27.75
CA SER A 242 15.02 -12.33 28.50
C SER A 242 15.95 -13.54 28.45
N GLU A 243 15.44 -14.74 28.16
CA GLU A 243 16.20 -16.00 28.10
C GLU A 243 16.63 -16.36 26.68
N THR A 244 16.22 -15.57 25.68
CA THR A 244 16.53 -15.84 24.27
C THR A 244 17.95 -15.43 23.87
N ASN A 245 18.53 -16.17 22.93
CA ASN A 245 19.84 -15.86 22.33
C ASN A 245 19.65 -15.30 20.90
N PRO A 246 20.29 -14.17 20.52
CA PRO A 246 20.18 -13.57 19.19
C PRO A 246 20.41 -14.55 18.04
N ILE A 247 21.35 -15.49 18.17
CA ILE A 247 21.66 -16.47 17.10
C ILE A 247 20.44 -17.36 16.80
N SER A 248 19.71 -17.80 17.82
CA SER A 248 18.51 -18.63 17.63
C SER A 248 17.39 -17.89 16.90
N PHE A 249 17.40 -16.56 16.94
CA PHE A 249 16.45 -15.70 16.28
C PHE A 249 16.90 -15.21 14.89
N GLY A 250 18.06 -15.66 14.40
CA GLY A 250 18.53 -15.41 13.03
C GLY A 250 19.66 -14.39 12.91
N VAL A 251 20.18 -13.88 14.03
CA VAL A 251 21.37 -13.02 14.01
C VAL A 251 22.57 -13.86 13.60
N HIS A 252 23.29 -13.42 12.57
CA HIS A 252 24.52 -14.07 12.13
C HIS A 252 25.60 -14.03 13.22
N ARG A 253 26.39 -15.11 13.27
CA ARG A 253 27.64 -15.13 14.05
C ARG A 253 28.61 -14.09 13.49
N ALA A 254 29.48 -13.58 14.35
CA ALA A 254 30.64 -12.79 13.94
C ALA A 254 31.89 -13.69 13.85
N PRO A 255 32.96 -13.27 13.15
CA PRO A 255 34.18 -14.07 13.07
C PRO A 255 34.72 -14.44 14.46
N ASP A 256 35.32 -15.62 14.56
CA ASP A 256 35.88 -16.10 15.83
C ASP A 256 37.00 -15.16 16.32
N SER A 257 36.87 -14.69 17.56
CA SER A 257 37.86 -13.84 18.24
C SER A 257 38.06 -14.31 19.68
N PRO A 258 39.27 -14.72 20.09
CA PRO A 258 39.52 -15.21 21.45
C PRO A 258 39.09 -14.21 22.53
N GLY A 259 38.26 -14.66 23.48
CA GLY A 259 37.77 -13.84 24.60
C GLY A 259 36.48 -13.06 24.33
N TYR A 260 35.89 -13.18 23.13
CA TYR A 260 34.64 -12.52 22.75
C TYR A 260 33.52 -13.53 22.47
N LEU A 261 32.26 -13.09 22.60
CA LEU A 261 31.07 -13.90 22.33
C LEU A 261 30.88 -14.14 20.81
N ASP A 262 30.11 -15.16 20.45
CA ASP A 262 29.77 -15.53 19.06
C ASP A 262 29.06 -14.41 18.27
N VAL A 263 28.49 -13.43 18.96
CA VAL A 263 27.95 -12.18 18.37
C VAL A 263 28.70 -10.98 18.94
N VAL A 264 28.86 -9.93 18.13
CA VAL A 264 29.43 -8.66 18.61
C VAL A 264 28.44 -7.91 19.51
N GLU A 265 28.97 -6.99 20.31
CA GLU A 265 28.13 -6.02 21.02
C GLU A 265 27.24 -5.25 20.04
N TYR A 266 26.03 -4.92 20.49
CA TYR A 266 25.11 -4.14 19.67
C TYR A 266 25.48 -2.66 19.74
N ILE A 267 25.80 -2.07 18.59
CA ILE A 267 25.95 -0.62 18.47
C ILE A 267 24.58 0.01 18.22
N PRO A 268 24.09 0.92 19.10
CA PRO A 268 22.81 1.58 18.91
C PRO A 268 22.73 2.28 17.56
N ARG A 269 21.59 2.15 16.87
CA ARG A 269 21.34 2.71 15.54
C ARG A 269 20.40 3.92 15.63
N GLY A 270 20.49 4.84 14.68
CA GLY A 270 19.58 6.01 14.63
C GLY A 270 18.09 5.64 14.64
N VAL A 271 17.75 4.46 14.11
CA VAL A 271 16.38 3.92 14.05
C VAL A 271 15.84 3.40 15.39
N ASP A 272 16.69 3.19 16.40
CA ASP A 272 16.29 2.53 17.65
C ASP A 272 15.17 3.27 18.39
N GLY A 273 15.16 4.60 18.34
CA GLY A 273 14.09 5.39 18.95
C GLY A 273 12.72 5.15 18.30
N GLN A 274 12.68 4.96 16.98
CA GLN A 274 11.44 4.64 16.26
C GLN A 274 10.99 3.19 16.54
N LEU A 275 11.94 2.25 16.58
CA LEU A 275 11.65 0.84 16.92
C LEU A 275 11.03 0.74 18.31
N ASP A 276 11.67 1.38 19.29
CA ASP A 276 11.23 1.42 20.67
C ASP A 276 9.79 1.98 20.78
N HIS A 277 9.51 3.09 20.10
CA HIS A 277 8.18 3.71 20.09
C HIS A 277 7.10 2.82 19.46
N HIS A 278 7.40 2.19 18.32
CA HIS A 278 6.42 1.33 17.66
C HIS A 278 6.13 0.06 18.45
N ILE A 279 7.15 -0.57 19.05
CA ILE A 279 6.97 -1.75 19.90
C ILE A 279 6.11 -1.42 21.12
N GLU A 280 6.34 -0.27 21.77
CA GLU A 280 5.55 0.16 22.93
C GLU A 280 4.06 0.35 22.60
N SER A 281 3.74 0.94 21.44
CA SER A 281 2.34 1.09 21.02
C SER A 281 1.73 -0.25 20.59
N LEU A 282 2.48 -1.11 19.89
CA LEU A 282 2.01 -2.46 19.55
C LEU A 282 1.78 -3.34 20.79
N ALA A 283 2.54 -3.14 21.86
CA ALA A 283 2.31 -3.85 23.12
C ALA A 283 0.93 -3.57 23.74
N GLN A 284 0.29 -2.45 23.38
CA GLN A 284 -1.05 -2.09 23.84
C GLN A 284 -2.14 -2.51 22.84
N GLU A 285 -1.86 -2.39 21.55
CA GLU A 285 -2.86 -2.52 20.47
C GLU A 285 -2.84 -3.89 19.78
N GLY A 286 -1.75 -4.66 19.89
CA GLY A 286 -1.45 -5.76 18.97
C GLY A 286 -1.01 -5.26 17.60
N GLY A 287 -0.72 -6.18 16.68
CA GLY A 287 -0.37 -5.86 15.30
C GLY A 287 1.07 -6.19 14.94
N MET A 288 1.54 -5.67 13.81
CA MET A 288 2.81 -6.08 13.20
C MET A 288 3.77 -4.92 12.99
N LEU A 289 5.04 -5.13 13.35
CA LEU A 289 6.18 -4.28 12.99
C LEU A 289 7.06 -5.04 11.99
N LEU A 290 7.29 -4.44 10.83
CA LEU A 290 8.09 -4.97 9.73
C LEU A 290 9.33 -4.10 9.51
N LEU A 291 10.51 -4.73 9.53
CA LEU A 291 11.77 -4.08 9.17
C LEU A 291 12.23 -4.52 7.79
N SER A 292 12.37 -3.58 6.86
CA SER A 292 12.99 -3.84 5.55
C SER A 292 14.45 -3.37 5.48
N GLY A 293 15.19 -3.82 4.48
CA GLY A 293 16.59 -3.45 4.25
C GLY A 293 17.39 -4.60 3.62
N ASP A 294 18.61 -4.30 3.19
CA ASP A 294 19.45 -5.25 2.46
C ASP A 294 19.86 -6.46 3.32
N SER A 295 20.24 -7.55 2.66
CA SER A 295 20.77 -8.73 3.34
C SER A 295 21.98 -8.36 4.21
N ALA A 296 22.01 -8.88 5.44
CA ALA A 296 23.00 -8.55 6.47
C ALA A 296 23.15 -7.05 6.81
N ALA A 297 22.14 -6.19 6.56
CA ALA A 297 22.14 -4.79 7.02
C ALA A 297 22.00 -4.60 8.56
N GLY A 298 21.73 -5.68 9.29
CA GLY A 298 21.54 -5.68 10.75
C GLY A 298 20.07 -5.64 11.21
N LYS A 299 19.10 -5.89 10.32
CA LYS A 299 17.65 -5.86 10.62
C LYS A 299 17.26 -6.74 11.80
N THR A 300 17.57 -8.03 11.71
CA THR A 300 17.27 -9.04 12.72
C THR A 300 17.90 -8.69 14.06
N ARG A 301 19.13 -8.14 14.06
CA ARG A 301 19.82 -7.71 15.28
C ARG A 301 19.17 -6.48 15.90
N ALA A 302 18.84 -5.45 15.13
CA ALA A 302 18.19 -4.24 15.65
C ALA A 302 16.80 -4.55 16.24
N LEU A 303 16.00 -5.37 15.55
CA LEU A 303 14.68 -5.78 16.04
C LEU A 303 14.76 -6.60 17.33
N PHE A 304 15.76 -7.48 17.42
CA PHE A 304 15.95 -8.37 18.57
C PHE A 304 16.31 -7.55 19.81
N GLU A 305 17.19 -6.56 19.66
CA GLU A 305 17.59 -5.67 20.74
C GLU A 305 16.44 -4.76 21.17
N ALA A 306 15.64 -4.24 20.24
CA ALA A 306 14.44 -3.47 20.58
C ALA A 306 13.41 -4.33 21.34
N MET A 307 13.19 -5.58 20.91
CA MET A 307 12.35 -6.55 21.63
C MET A 307 12.87 -6.80 23.06
N HIS A 308 14.17 -7.02 23.24
CA HIS A 308 14.77 -7.23 24.57
C HIS A 308 14.65 -6.00 25.48
N ARG A 309 14.79 -4.79 24.93
CA ARG A 309 14.67 -3.54 25.68
C ARG A 309 13.23 -3.30 26.15
N LYS A 310 12.23 -3.60 25.32
CA LYS A 310 10.82 -3.21 25.56
C LYS A 310 9.89 -4.33 26.03
N LEU A 311 10.16 -5.57 25.64
CA LEU A 311 9.30 -6.74 25.88
C LEU A 311 10.01 -7.83 26.68
N ARG A 312 10.94 -7.44 27.58
CA ARG A 312 11.84 -8.36 28.30
C ARG A 312 11.15 -9.54 28.98
N ASP A 313 10.01 -9.30 29.62
CA ASP A 313 9.26 -10.28 30.39
C ASP A 313 8.14 -10.98 29.58
N TRP A 314 8.11 -10.77 28.25
CA TRP A 314 7.10 -11.36 27.36
C TRP A 314 7.53 -12.74 26.86
N PHE A 315 6.56 -13.49 26.33
CA PHE A 315 6.84 -14.74 25.65
C PHE A 315 6.99 -14.53 24.15
N VAL A 316 8.02 -15.10 23.54
CA VAL A 316 8.26 -15.07 22.10
C VAL A 316 8.26 -16.48 21.52
N TYR A 317 7.67 -16.62 20.34
CA TYR A 317 7.73 -17.82 19.52
C TYR A 317 8.25 -17.48 18.13
N LYS A 318 9.29 -18.20 17.70
CA LYS A 318 9.80 -18.16 16.31
C LYS A 318 9.33 -19.43 15.58
N PRO A 319 8.30 -19.35 14.72
CA PRO A 319 7.89 -20.48 13.92
C PRO A 319 8.99 -20.95 12.96
N ASP A 320 8.90 -22.23 12.60
CA ASP A 320 9.63 -22.75 11.44
C ASP A 320 9.04 -22.12 10.16
N PRO A 321 9.86 -21.60 9.23
CA PRO A 321 9.38 -21.07 7.96
C PRO A 321 8.56 -22.06 7.12
N ASP A 322 8.77 -23.35 7.31
CA ASP A 322 8.04 -24.40 6.58
C ASP A 322 6.82 -24.94 7.34
N ALA A 323 6.56 -24.48 8.57
CA ALA A 323 5.42 -24.92 9.36
C ALA A 323 4.16 -24.09 9.07
N ASP A 324 3.00 -24.75 9.13
CA ASP A 324 1.70 -24.08 9.19
C ASP A 324 1.61 -23.27 10.49
N ILE A 325 1.66 -21.94 10.37
CA ILE A 325 1.66 -21.04 11.52
C ILE A 325 0.25 -20.77 12.06
N SER A 326 -0.81 -21.19 11.34
CA SER A 326 -2.19 -21.02 11.81
C SER A 326 -2.44 -21.77 13.13
N HIS A 327 -1.68 -22.82 13.38
CA HIS A 327 -1.70 -23.58 14.62
C HIS A 327 -1.26 -22.79 15.85
N VAL A 328 -0.55 -21.66 15.69
CA VAL A 328 -0.16 -20.79 16.80
C VAL A 328 -1.38 -20.30 17.58
N LEU A 329 -2.51 -20.06 16.92
CA LEU A 329 -3.74 -19.64 17.60
C LEU A 329 -4.19 -20.62 18.70
N ASN A 330 -3.81 -21.89 18.59
CA ASN A 330 -4.17 -22.92 19.57
C ASN A 330 -3.24 -22.95 20.79
N SER A 331 -2.06 -22.30 20.73
CA SER A 331 -1.07 -22.25 21.80
C SER A 331 -0.92 -20.86 22.44
N LEU A 332 -1.74 -19.88 22.03
CA LEU A 332 -1.78 -18.57 22.65
C LEU A 332 -2.37 -18.66 24.07
N HIS A 333 -1.71 -18.02 25.03
CA HIS A 333 -2.05 -18.09 26.46
C HIS A 333 -1.94 -16.71 27.10
N GLY A 334 -2.94 -15.86 26.88
CA GLY A 334 -3.06 -14.54 27.52
C GLY A 334 -2.46 -13.39 26.72
N ARG A 335 -2.24 -12.26 27.40
CA ARG A 335 -1.54 -11.08 26.85
C ARG A 335 -0.03 -11.27 27.03
N ASN A 336 0.79 -10.46 26.35
CA ASN A 336 2.25 -10.47 26.41
C ASN A 336 2.93 -11.56 25.56
N GLN A 337 2.47 -11.74 24.33
CA GLN A 337 3.02 -12.73 23.39
C GLN A 337 3.55 -12.05 22.12
N VAL A 338 4.70 -12.54 21.64
CA VAL A 338 5.39 -12.07 20.44
C VAL A 338 5.54 -13.24 19.46
N ILE A 339 5.19 -13.02 18.19
CA ILE A 339 5.52 -13.93 17.10
C ILE A 339 6.66 -13.31 16.30
N TRP A 340 7.76 -14.05 16.16
CA TRP A 340 8.96 -13.61 15.47
C TRP A 340 9.09 -14.25 14.09
N LEU A 341 8.95 -13.45 13.03
CA LEU A 341 9.02 -13.88 11.64
C LEU A 341 10.28 -13.35 10.97
N ASP A 342 11.38 -14.10 11.09
CA ASP A 342 12.64 -13.74 10.45
C ASP A 342 12.60 -14.11 8.96
N ASP A 343 12.80 -13.15 8.07
CA ASP A 343 12.58 -13.29 6.62
C ASP A 343 11.10 -13.59 6.27
N LEU A 344 10.23 -12.60 6.48
CA LEU A 344 8.77 -12.61 6.25
C LEU A 344 8.38 -13.30 4.93
N GLN A 345 9.13 -13.11 3.86
CA GLN A 345 8.85 -13.71 2.55
C GLN A 345 8.70 -15.24 2.59
N ASP A 346 9.33 -15.93 3.54
CA ASP A 346 9.17 -17.38 3.70
C ASP A 346 7.86 -17.78 4.38
N TYR A 347 7.19 -16.85 5.07
CA TYR A 347 5.89 -17.06 5.70
C TYR A 347 4.73 -16.51 4.87
N LEU A 348 4.97 -15.81 3.75
CA LEU A 348 3.90 -15.30 2.88
C LEU A 348 3.39 -16.42 1.96
N ARG A 349 2.74 -17.41 2.57
CA ARG A 349 2.16 -18.61 1.96
C ARG A 349 0.68 -18.73 2.33
N SER A 350 -0.07 -19.56 1.60
CA SER A 350 -1.48 -19.82 1.89
C SER A 350 -1.72 -20.47 3.26
N ASP A 351 -0.76 -21.24 3.77
CA ASP A 351 -0.70 -21.84 5.11
C ASP A 351 0.22 -21.06 6.09
N GLY A 352 0.70 -19.90 5.66
CA GLY A 352 1.59 -19.03 6.42
C GLY A 352 0.87 -17.86 7.09
N LEU A 353 1.50 -16.69 7.08
CA LEU A 353 0.89 -15.44 7.56
C LEU A 353 -0.05 -14.88 6.49
N THR A 354 -1.35 -15.16 6.69
CA THR A 354 -2.43 -14.56 5.90
C THR A 354 -2.97 -13.30 6.59
N PRO A 355 -3.63 -12.37 5.86
CA PRO A 355 -4.28 -11.20 6.46
C PRO A 355 -5.27 -11.59 7.55
N SER A 356 -6.09 -12.62 7.31
CA SER A 356 -7.06 -13.12 8.29
C SER A 356 -6.40 -13.65 9.56
N LEU A 357 -5.21 -14.25 9.45
CA LEU A 357 -4.45 -14.68 10.61
C LEU A 357 -3.85 -13.48 11.35
N LEU A 358 -3.28 -12.50 10.62
CA LEU A 358 -2.73 -11.29 11.20
C LEU A 358 -3.80 -10.45 11.93
N ASP A 359 -5.00 -10.32 11.36
CA ASP A 359 -6.14 -9.63 11.98
C ASP A 359 -6.51 -10.32 13.31
N ARG A 360 -6.61 -11.65 13.31
CA ARG A 360 -6.88 -12.43 14.54
C ARG A 360 -5.77 -12.30 15.59
N LEU A 361 -4.50 -12.28 15.17
CA LEU A 361 -3.38 -12.08 16.07
C LEU A 361 -3.44 -10.67 16.69
N SER A 362 -3.80 -9.67 15.89
CA SER A 362 -3.98 -8.29 16.36
C SER A 362 -5.15 -8.17 17.34
N ASP A 363 -6.30 -8.79 17.06
CA ASP A 363 -7.47 -8.82 17.96
C ASP A 363 -7.16 -9.45 19.32
N LEU A 364 -6.23 -10.42 19.33
CA LEU A 364 -5.73 -11.08 20.54
C LEU A 364 -4.58 -10.30 21.20
N GLN A 365 -4.26 -9.11 20.72
CA GLN A 365 -3.17 -8.25 21.20
C GLN A 365 -1.80 -8.93 21.16
N VAL A 366 -1.58 -9.79 20.16
CA VAL A 366 -0.29 -10.41 19.88
C VAL A 366 0.55 -9.45 19.04
N VAL A 367 1.83 -9.30 19.40
CA VAL A 367 2.78 -8.49 18.63
C VAL A 367 3.51 -9.39 17.64
N VAL A 368 3.47 -9.05 16.36
CA VAL A 368 4.21 -9.73 15.30
C VAL A 368 5.43 -8.88 14.94
N LEU A 369 6.63 -9.41 15.15
CA LEU A 369 7.89 -8.77 14.78
C LEU A 369 8.47 -9.50 13.57
N ALA A 370 8.65 -8.79 12.47
CA ALA A 370 9.08 -9.39 11.21
C ALA A 370 10.21 -8.62 10.53
N THR A 371 11.06 -9.35 9.82
CA THR A 371 12.10 -8.76 8.94
C THR A 371 11.80 -9.15 7.49
N ILE A 372 12.11 -8.29 6.52
CA ILE A 372 12.00 -8.60 5.10
C ILE A 372 13.17 -7.98 4.35
N ARG A 373 13.56 -8.56 3.22
CA ARG A 373 14.62 -7.97 2.39
C ARG A 373 14.04 -6.94 1.42
N THR A 374 14.83 -5.93 1.10
CA THR A 374 14.42 -4.84 0.19
C THR A 374 13.86 -5.38 -1.12
N GLU A 375 14.52 -6.37 -1.73
CA GLU A 375 14.11 -6.98 -3.00
C GLU A 375 12.74 -7.69 -2.94
N PHE A 376 12.44 -8.37 -1.83
CA PHE A 376 11.16 -9.06 -1.64
C PHE A 376 10.05 -8.08 -1.22
N TYR A 377 10.38 -7.13 -0.35
CA TYR A 377 9.46 -6.04 0.02
C TYR A 377 8.99 -5.32 -1.24
N GLN A 378 9.92 -4.88 -2.08
CA GLN A 378 9.61 -4.29 -3.38
C GLN A 378 8.76 -5.25 -4.22
N HIS A 379 9.17 -6.50 -4.42
CA HIS A 379 8.40 -7.46 -5.22
C HIS A 379 6.93 -7.61 -4.80
N TYR A 380 6.66 -7.69 -3.48
CA TYR A 380 5.29 -7.83 -2.97
C TYR A 380 4.50 -6.51 -2.94
N THR A 381 5.15 -5.35 -2.77
CA THR A 381 4.47 -4.05 -2.81
C THR A 381 4.24 -3.55 -4.25
N ASP A 382 5.04 -4.02 -5.21
CA ASP A 382 5.07 -3.50 -6.59
C ASP A 382 4.01 -4.10 -7.49
N GLY A 383 3.45 -5.25 -7.08
CA GLY A 383 2.37 -5.95 -7.77
C GLY A 383 1.05 -5.17 -7.89
N GLN A 384 0.97 -3.94 -7.37
CA GLN A 384 -0.18 -3.03 -7.45
C GLN A 384 -0.05 -1.92 -8.50
N SER A 385 0.92 -2.00 -9.41
CA SER A 385 0.88 -1.17 -10.62
C SER A 385 0.25 -1.99 -11.75
N GLY A 386 -1.07 -2.17 -11.69
CA GLY A 386 -1.85 -2.26 -12.91
C GLY A 386 -1.51 -1.03 -13.76
N LYS A 387 -1.49 -1.19 -15.08
CA LYS A 387 -1.32 -0.04 -15.97
C LYS A 387 -2.39 0.99 -15.58
N PHE A 388 -1.96 2.22 -15.31
CA PHE A 388 -2.77 3.42 -15.11
C PHE A 388 -3.20 3.79 -13.68
N ALA A 389 -2.86 5.03 -13.33
CA ALA A 389 -3.66 5.90 -12.47
C ALA A 389 -4.91 6.43 -13.21
N SER A 390 -5.59 5.59 -14.01
CA SER A 390 -6.89 5.94 -14.61
C SER A 390 -7.99 5.18 -13.87
N GLY A 391 -8.50 5.77 -12.79
CA GLY A 391 -9.81 5.42 -12.22
C GLY A 391 -9.90 4.15 -11.37
N GLY A 392 -8.81 3.44 -11.06
CA GLY A 392 -8.86 2.34 -10.09
C GLY A 392 -9.70 1.14 -10.50
N THR A 393 -9.99 0.95 -11.79
CA THR A 393 -10.87 -0.10 -12.31
C THR A 393 -10.16 -1.34 -12.90
N ASP A 394 -8.87 -1.55 -12.62
CA ASP A 394 -8.11 -2.64 -13.24
C ASP A 394 -8.21 -3.98 -12.51
N ALA A 395 -8.05 -5.07 -13.28
CA ALA A 395 -8.06 -6.43 -12.74
C ALA A 395 -6.87 -6.62 -11.79
N ARG A 396 -7.15 -7.07 -10.57
CA ARG A 396 -6.19 -7.20 -9.49
C ARG A 396 -5.67 -8.63 -9.36
N LEU A 397 -4.38 -8.73 -9.07
CA LEU A 397 -3.83 -9.97 -8.52
C LEU A 397 -4.29 -10.14 -7.06
N PRO A 398 -4.51 -11.39 -6.59
CA PRO A 398 -4.59 -11.69 -5.17
C PRO A 398 -3.38 -11.09 -4.46
N ALA A 399 -3.65 -10.30 -3.42
CA ALA A 399 -2.66 -9.42 -2.84
C ALA A 399 -2.43 -9.74 -1.36
N PHE A 400 -2.57 -11.00 -0.93
CA PHE A 400 -2.43 -11.29 0.50
C PHE A 400 -1.01 -10.95 1.02
N PRO A 401 0.11 -11.21 0.30
CA PRO A 401 1.44 -10.78 0.73
C PRO A 401 1.52 -9.25 0.86
N ALA A 402 1.00 -8.54 -0.13
CA ALA A 402 0.96 -7.08 -0.16
C ALA A 402 0.01 -6.48 0.89
N ARG A 403 -1.03 -7.21 1.31
CA ARG A 403 -1.99 -6.78 2.33
C ARG A 403 -1.37 -6.94 3.72
N VAL A 404 -0.74 -8.08 3.99
CA VAL A 404 0.04 -8.31 5.23
C VAL A 404 1.13 -7.25 5.41
N ILE A 405 1.86 -6.93 4.33
CA ILE A 405 2.90 -5.89 4.38
C ILE A 405 2.29 -4.50 4.64
N ARG A 406 1.19 -4.15 3.99
CA ARG A 406 0.55 -2.82 4.16
C ARG A 406 -0.11 -2.60 5.51
N THR A 407 -0.60 -3.65 6.14
CA THR A 407 -1.18 -3.56 7.50
C THR A 407 -0.09 -3.50 8.57
N SER A 408 1.20 -3.66 8.21
CA SER A 408 2.31 -3.57 9.14
C SER A 408 2.81 -2.14 9.31
N ARG A 409 3.26 -1.80 10.53
CA ARG A 409 4.10 -0.63 10.75
C ARG A 409 5.47 -0.93 10.16
N HIS A 410 6.01 -0.06 9.32
CA HIS A 410 7.19 -0.36 8.52
C HIS A 410 8.35 0.60 8.82
N ILE A 411 9.55 0.05 9.02
CA ILE A 411 10.81 0.81 9.13
C ILE A 411 11.83 0.23 8.15
N THR A 412 12.53 1.10 7.41
CA THR A 412 13.66 0.70 6.56
C THR A 412 14.97 0.88 7.33
N ILE A 413 15.85 -0.13 7.27
CA ILE A 413 17.21 -0.05 7.81
C ILE A 413 18.22 0.03 6.67
N GLU A 414 18.97 1.12 6.67
CA GLU A 414 20.05 1.34 5.71
C GLU A 414 21.26 0.43 5.98
N ARG A 415 21.79 -0.09 4.87
CA ARG A 415 22.98 -0.96 4.85
C ARG A 415 24.24 -0.21 5.25
N ILE A 416 24.39 1.03 4.76
CA ILE A 416 25.52 1.90 5.09
C ILE A 416 25.19 2.65 6.37
N TRP A 417 26.03 2.47 7.38
CA TRP A 417 25.90 3.18 8.65
C TRP A 417 26.20 4.67 8.43
N ASP A 418 25.35 5.52 8.99
CA ASP A 418 25.55 6.96 8.96
C ASP A 418 26.75 7.38 9.84
N HIS A 419 27.08 8.67 9.81
CA HIS A 419 28.21 9.18 10.59
C HIS A 419 28.01 8.99 12.11
N GLY A 420 26.77 9.09 12.60
CA GLY A 420 26.46 8.92 14.02
C GLY A 420 26.60 7.47 14.48
N ASP A 421 26.08 6.52 13.72
CA ASP A 421 26.22 5.08 13.91
C ASP A 421 27.71 4.70 13.97
N ARG A 422 28.51 5.17 13.00
CA ARG A 422 29.96 4.91 12.96
C ARG A 422 30.72 5.54 14.12
N GLN A 423 30.35 6.75 14.53
CA GLN A 423 30.95 7.41 15.70
C GLN A 423 30.66 6.66 17.00
N ARG A 424 29.45 6.11 17.17
CA ARG A 424 29.14 5.25 18.33
C ARG A 424 29.95 3.96 18.29
N ALA A 425 30.13 3.40 17.10
CA ALA A 425 30.92 2.19 16.89
C ALA A 425 32.42 2.38 17.16
N SER A 426 32.98 3.57 16.92
CA SER A 426 34.42 3.82 17.09
C SER A 426 34.87 3.84 18.56
N ALA A 427 33.93 3.82 19.51
CA ALA A 427 34.21 3.62 20.92
C ALA A 427 34.35 2.14 21.33
N SER A 428 34.08 1.20 20.41
CA SER A 428 34.16 -0.24 20.67
C SER A 428 35.60 -0.73 20.79
N GLU A 429 35.87 -1.62 21.75
CA GLU A 429 37.14 -2.34 21.89
C GLU A 429 37.12 -3.71 21.19
N ASP A 430 35.97 -4.14 20.62
CA ASP A 430 35.88 -5.43 19.93
C ASP A 430 36.66 -5.38 18.59
N PRO A 431 37.72 -6.18 18.43
CA PRO A 431 38.59 -6.12 17.25
C PRO A 431 37.84 -6.42 15.95
N ARG A 432 36.70 -7.12 16.02
CA ARG A 432 35.85 -7.44 14.86
C ARG A 432 35.09 -6.20 14.39
N ILE A 433 34.59 -5.38 15.31
CA ILE A 433 33.94 -4.10 14.99
C ILE A 433 34.97 -3.13 14.42
N VAL A 434 36.15 -3.03 15.04
CA VAL A 434 37.27 -2.20 14.54
C VAL A 434 37.63 -2.59 13.11
N SER A 435 37.87 -3.89 12.85
CA SER A 435 38.20 -4.38 11.51
C SER A 435 37.08 -4.14 10.50
N ALA A 436 35.80 -4.18 10.91
CA ALA A 436 34.67 -3.88 10.03
C ALA A 436 34.57 -2.39 9.71
N LEU A 437 34.90 -1.49 10.64
CA LEU A 437 34.94 -0.05 10.43
C LEU A 437 36.10 0.39 9.53
N GLU A 438 37.25 -0.29 9.63
CA GLU A 438 38.42 -0.06 8.77
C GLU A 438 38.27 -0.64 7.36
N SER A 439 37.27 -1.51 7.15
CA SER A 439 36.99 -2.09 5.84
C SER A 439 36.44 -1.04 4.86
N ASP A 440 36.63 -1.28 3.55
CA ASP A 440 36.18 -0.38 2.48
C ASP A 440 34.69 0.00 2.65
N ASN A 441 34.40 1.30 2.63
CA ASN A 441 33.05 1.87 2.75
C ASN A 441 32.07 1.39 1.66
N SER A 442 32.55 0.69 0.63
CA SER A 442 31.70 -0.01 -0.35
C SER A 442 30.82 -1.10 0.30
N TYR A 443 31.25 -1.70 1.42
CA TYR A 443 30.50 -2.72 2.18
C TYR A 443 29.92 -2.16 3.48
N GLY A 444 28.78 -2.69 3.91
CA GLY A 444 28.18 -2.36 5.21
C GLY A 444 28.94 -3.04 6.35
N VAL A 445 29.06 -2.36 7.50
CA VAL A 445 29.73 -2.89 8.71
C VAL A 445 29.11 -4.23 9.13
N ALA A 446 27.78 -4.32 9.13
CA ALA A 446 27.06 -5.54 9.46
C ALA A 446 27.25 -6.67 8.42
N GLU A 447 27.39 -6.34 7.14
CA GLU A 447 27.67 -7.32 6.07
C GLU A 447 29.07 -7.93 6.23
N TYR A 448 30.05 -7.10 6.61
CA TYR A 448 31.41 -7.55 6.88
C TYR A 448 31.46 -8.51 8.07
N LEU A 449 30.75 -8.17 9.15
CA LEU A 449 30.64 -9.01 10.35
C LEU A 449 29.94 -10.34 10.06
N ALA A 450 29.03 -10.41 9.08
CA ALA A 450 28.40 -11.66 8.65
C ALA A 450 29.26 -12.50 7.68
N ALA A 451 30.52 -12.10 7.42
CA ALA A 451 31.42 -12.70 6.43
C ALA A 451 30.93 -12.65 4.96
N GLY A 452 30.01 -11.72 4.63
CA GLY A 452 29.46 -11.50 3.30
C GLY A 452 30.52 -11.37 2.20
N PRO A 453 31.34 -10.31 2.24
CA PRO A 453 32.36 -10.06 1.23
C PRO A 453 33.38 -11.21 1.06
N GLN A 454 33.70 -11.92 2.14
CA GLN A 454 34.70 -13.00 2.17
C GLN A 454 34.17 -14.25 1.48
N VAL A 455 32.94 -14.67 1.77
CA VAL A 455 32.27 -15.80 1.09
C VAL A 455 32.07 -15.49 -0.40
N LEU A 456 31.71 -14.25 -0.73
CA LEU A 456 31.57 -13.81 -2.11
C LEU A 456 32.90 -13.87 -2.87
N LYS A 457 33.99 -13.42 -2.26
CA LYS A 457 35.34 -13.49 -2.84
C LYS A 457 35.78 -14.94 -3.03
N LEU A 458 35.51 -15.81 -2.04
CA LEU A 458 35.76 -17.24 -2.12
C LEU A 458 35.04 -17.85 -3.34
N TRP A 459 33.72 -17.63 -3.45
CA TRP A 459 32.90 -18.16 -4.55
C TRP A 459 33.40 -17.69 -5.92
N ARG A 460 33.70 -16.39 -6.09
CA ARG A 460 34.20 -15.86 -7.37
C ARG A 460 35.57 -16.41 -7.76
N SER A 461 36.42 -16.72 -6.78
CA SER A 461 37.76 -17.26 -7.03
C SER A 461 37.78 -18.77 -7.32
N ALA A 462 36.65 -19.45 -7.13
CA ALA A 462 36.56 -20.91 -7.24
C ALA A 462 36.50 -21.43 -8.68
N SER A 463 35.97 -20.65 -9.63
CA SER A 463 35.83 -21.02 -11.04
C SER A 463 37.15 -20.88 -11.84
N ARG A 464 38.17 -21.66 -11.47
CA ARG A 464 39.49 -21.71 -12.13
C ARG A 464 40.14 -23.09 -12.02
N VAL A 465 41.16 -23.35 -12.83
CA VAL A 465 41.98 -24.58 -12.72
C VAL A 465 42.63 -24.63 -11.34
N GLY A 466 42.42 -25.73 -10.61
CA GLY A 466 42.91 -25.90 -9.23
C GLY A 466 42.09 -25.15 -8.17
N GLY A 467 40.92 -24.62 -8.53
CA GLY A 467 39.90 -24.14 -7.60
C GLY A 467 38.85 -25.20 -7.30
N ASN A 468 37.60 -24.77 -7.11
CA ASN A 468 36.43 -25.61 -6.83
C ASN A 468 35.25 -25.26 -7.77
N PRO A 469 35.43 -25.40 -9.09
CA PRO A 469 34.45 -24.97 -10.08
C PRO A 469 33.12 -25.73 -9.98
N ARG A 470 33.11 -27.01 -9.54
CA ARG A 470 31.87 -27.75 -9.35
C ARG A 470 31.12 -27.26 -8.11
N GLY A 471 31.82 -27.02 -7.01
CA GLY A 471 31.26 -26.41 -5.81
C GLY A 471 30.67 -25.02 -6.10
N ALA A 472 31.38 -24.20 -6.88
CA ALA A 472 30.88 -22.90 -7.31
C ALA A 472 29.60 -22.98 -8.15
N ALA A 473 29.47 -24.02 -8.98
CA ALA A 473 28.29 -24.28 -9.78
C ALA A 473 27.08 -24.73 -8.94
N LEU A 474 27.28 -25.51 -7.86
CA LEU A 474 26.23 -25.85 -6.91
C LEU A 474 25.69 -24.60 -6.19
N VAL A 475 26.59 -23.69 -5.79
CA VAL A 475 26.22 -22.41 -5.16
C VAL A 475 25.42 -21.54 -6.14
N ALA A 476 25.86 -21.45 -7.40
CA ALA A 476 25.15 -20.70 -8.44
C ALA A 476 23.73 -21.23 -8.67
N ALA A 477 23.56 -22.54 -8.74
CA ALA A 477 22.25 -23.18 -8.87
C ALA A 477 21.32 -22.84 -7.71
N ALA A 478 21.80 -22.89 -6.47
CA ALA A 478 21.00 -22.56 -5.29
C ALA A 478 20.60 -21.08 -5.25
N VAL A 479 21.54 -20.19 -5.59
CA VAL A 479 21.29 -18.74 -5.67
C VAL A 479 20.20 -18.43 -6.69
N ASP A 480 20.30 -18.96 -7.90
CA ASP A 480 19.35 -18.66 -8.97
C ASP A 480 17.98 -19.33 -8.76
N LEU A 481 17.93 -20.55 -8.17
CA LEU A 481 16.65 -21.14 -7.75
C LEU A 481 15.93 -20.28 -6.71
N THR A 482 16.65 -19.72 -5.73
CA THR A 482 16.06 -18.81 -4.74
C THR A 482 15.41 -17.60 -5.40
N ARG A 483 16.03 -17.08 -6.47
CA ARG A 483 15.54 -15.93 -7.23
C ARG A 483 14.29 -16.20 -8.07
N THR A 484 13.86 -17.46 -8.20
CA THR A 484 12.58 -17.83 -8.83
C THR A 484 11.38 -17.75 -7.87
N GLY A 485 11.63 -17.66 -6.56
CA GLY A 485 10.58 -17.67 -5.52
C GLY A 485 10.16 -19.06 -5.04
N VAL A 486 10.77 -20.13 -5.56
CA VAL A 486 10.37 -21.51 -5.24
C VAL A 486 10.67 -21.96 -3.82
N GLY A 487 11.57 -21.27 -3.10
CA GLY A 487 12.07 -21.74 -1.82
C GLY A 487 13.27 -20.93 -1.33
N SER A 488 13.59 -21.07 -0.04
CA SER A 488 14.88 -20.67 0.52
C SER A 488 15.80 -21.86 0.83
N SER A 489 15.30 -23.11 0.72
CA SER A 489 16.09 -24.32 0.87
C SER A 489 15.71 -25.37 -0.20
N PHE A 490 16.70 -26.09 -0.72
CA PHE A 490 16.52 -26.99 -1.87
C PHE A 490 17.04 -28.39 -1.61
N PRO A 491 16.39 -29.43 -2.17
CA PRO A 491 16.93 -30.77 -2.14
C PRO A 491 18.24 -30.86 -2.94
N PRO A 492 19.23 -31.66 -2.49
CA PRO A 492 20.53 -31.75 -3.15
C PRO A 492 20.41 -32.17 -4.62
N GLU A 493 19.43 -33.01 -4.97
CA GLU A 493 19.22 -33.49 -6.34
C GLU A 493 18.84 -32.36 -7.31
N ALA A 494 18.15 -31.31 -6.84
CA ALA A 494 17.82 -30.15 -7.67
C ALA A 494 19.05 -29.32 -7.99
N LEU A 495 19.91 -29.11 -6.99
CA LEU A 495 21.19 -28.40 -7.16
C LEU A 495 22.12 -29.19 -8.09
N GLU A 496 22.17 -30.50 -7.93
CA GLU A 496 22.95 -31.39 -8.79
C GLU A 496 22.44 -31.44 -10.24
N ARG A 497 21.16 -31.27 -10.52
CA ARG A 497 20.68 -31.17 -11.91
C ARG A 497 21.13 -29.87 -12.58
N LEU A 498 21.07 -28.75 -11.85
CA LEU A 498 21.42 -27.44 -12.39
C LEU A 498 22.93 -27.19 -12.43
N HIS A 499 23.71 -27.78 -11.53
CA HIS A 499 25.15 -27.47 -11.46
C HIS A 499 25.89 -27.81 -12.77
N ASP A 500 25.46 -28.82 -13.51
CA ASP A 500 26.08 -29.19 -14.79
C ASP A 500 25.99 -28.05 -15.81
N HIS A 501 24.90 -27.27 -15.78
CA HIS A 501 24.73 -26.10 -16.64
C HIS A 501 25.75 -25.01 -16.28
N TYR A 502 25.82 -24.62 -15.01
CA TYR A 502 26.75 -23.60 -14.53
C TYR A 502 28.22 -24.01 -14.65
N LEU A 503 28.52 -25.29 -14.44
CA LEU A 503 29.87 -25.82 -14.62
C LEU A 503 30.30 -25.75 -16.09
N LYS A 504 29.41 -26.09 -17.03
CA LYS A 504 29.68 -25.93 -18.47
C LYS A 504 29.90 -24.47 -18.84
N GLN A 505 29.07 -23.56 -18.33
CA GLN A 505 29.19 -22.12 -18.55
C GLN A 505 30.52 -21.56 -18.04
N ALA A 506 31.00 -22.04 -16.89
CA ALA A 506 32.27 -21.59 -16.30
C ALA A 506 33.52 -22.07 -17.07
N GLY A 507 33.41 -23.12 -17.89
CA GLY A 507 34.53 -23.71 -18.65
C GLY A 507 34.53 -25.24 -18.69
N GLY A 508 33.62 -25.89 -17.96
CA GLY A 508 33.37 -27.33 -18.04
C GLY A 508 34.60 -28.19 -17.74
N PRO A 509 34.88 -29.23 -18.55
CA PRO A 509 36.02 -30.13 -18.33
C PRO A 509 37.40 -29.44 -18.34
N THR A 510 37.53 -28.25 -18.97
CA THR A 510 38.81 -27.53 -19.05
C THR A 510 39.29 -27.04 -17.69
N LEU A 511 38.36 -26.82 -16.74
CA LEU A 511 38.67 -26.39 -15.38
C LEU A 511 39.15 -27.55 -14.49
N ARG A 512 39.11 -28.80 -14.97
CA ARG A 512 39.38 -30.03 -14.22
C ARG A 512 38.59 -30.07 -12.89
N PRO A 513 37.25 -30.08 -12.98
CA PRO A 513 36.40 -30.01 -11.80
C PRO A 513 36.64 -31.18 -10.85
N GLU A 514 36.57 -30.87 -9.56
CA GLU A 514 36.61 -31.80 -8.44
C GLU A 514 35.47 -32.82 -8.50
N ARG A 515 35.56 -33.86 -7.66
CA ARG A 515 34.47 -34.83 -7.52
C ARG A 515 33.26 -34.18 -6.83
N LEU A 516 32.07 -34.74 -7.02
CA LEU A 516 30.85 -34.18 -6.47
C LEU A 516 30.84 -34.16 -4.93
N ASP A 517 31.41 -35.18 -4.29
CA ASP A 517 31.58 -35.23 -2.83
C ASP A 517 32.53 -34.14 -2.30
N GLU A 518 33.61 -33.85 -3.04
CA GLU A 518 34.53 -32.76 -2.73
C GLU A 518 33.89 -31.38 -2.95
N ALA A 519 33.04 -31.26 -3.98
CA ALA A 519 32.29 -30.04 -4.28
C ALA A 519 31.29 -29.70 -3.15
N TRP A 520 30.53 -30.68 -2.68
CA TRP A 520 29.62 -30.53 -1.55
C TRP A 520 30.35 -30.20 -0.26
N LYS A 521 31.49 -30.87 0.00
CA LYS A 521 32.34 -30.56 1.15
C LYS A 521 32.83 -29.12 1.11
N TRP A 522 33.30 -28.64 -0.04
CA TRP A 522 33.75 -27.26 -0.20
C TRP A 522 32.61 -26.26 -0.04
N ALA A 523 31.45 -26.51 -0.67
CA ALA A 523 30.32 -25.60 -0.63
C ALA A 523 29.70 -25.46 0.77
N SER A 524 29.85 -26.50 1.61
CA SER A 524 29.38 -26.52 3.00
C SER A 524 30.45 -26.15 4.04
N ASP A 525 31.70 -25.92 3.61
CA ASP A 525 32.80 -25.62 4.54
C ASP A 525 32.63 -24.21 5.14
N VAL A 526 32.84 -24.11 6.45
CA VAL A 526 32.60 -22.87 7.19
C VAL A 526 33.75 -21.88 7.00
N VAL A 527 33.43 -20.71 6.46
CA VAL A 527 34.35 -19.59 6.23
C VAL A 527 34.43 -18.74 7.49
N LEU A 528 35.66 -18.57 8.01
CA LEU A 528 35.97 -17.76 9.21
C LEU A 528 35.19 -18.14 10.49
N GLY A 529 34.72 -19.38 10.59
CA GLY A 529 33.90 -19.84 11.72
C GLY A 529 32.44 -19.32 11.70
N VAL A 530 32.05 -18.57 10.67
CA VAL A 530 30.76 -17.85 10.62
C VAL A 530 29.70 -18.59 9.81
N THR A 531 29.96 -18.82 8.53
CA THR A 531 28.96 -19.29 7.55
C THR A 531 29.64 -19.99 6.36
N SER A 532 28.88 -20.66 5.51
CA SER A 532 29.35 -21.37 4.31
C SER A 532 28.60 -20.89 3.06
N PRO A 533 29.14 -21.07 1.83
CA PRO A 533 28.41 -20.77 0.60
C PRO A 533 27.04 -21.44 0.50
N LEU A 534 26.93 -22.70 0.95
CA LEU A 534 25.69 -23.45 1.14
C LEU A 534 25.55 -23.84 2.61
N VAL A 535 24.48 -23.37 3.24
CA VAL A 535 24.13 -23.59 4.65
C VAL A 535 23.15 -24.77 4.73
N PRO A 536 23.31 -25.71 5.67
CA PRO A 536 22.37 -26.81 5.85
C PRO A 536 21.00 -26.29 6.32
N GLY A 537 19.94 -26.72 5.64
CA GLY A 537 18.55 -26.53 6.04
C GLY A 537 17.96 -27.79 6.71
N LYS A 538 16.69 -27.72 7.12
CA LYS A 538 15.98 -28.89 7.68
C LYS A 538 15.74 -29.96 6.63
N GLY A 539 15.61 -31.22 7.08
CA GLY A 539 15.29 -32.35 6.21
C GLY A 539 16.35 -32.69 5.15
N GLY A 540 17.63 -32.32 5.38
CA GLY A 540 18.72 -32.57 4.44
C GLY A 540 18.75 -31.64 3.23
N ARG A 541 18.02 -30.52 3.29
CA ARG A 541 18.00 -29.47 2.25
C ARG A 541 19.17 -28.49 2.44
N TRP A 542 19.43 -27.67 1.42
CA TRP A 542 20.52 -26.69 1.41
C TRP A 542 20.04 -25.30 1.00
N LYS A 543 20.49 -24.28 1.72
CA LYS A 543 20.19 -22.86 1.50
C LYS A 543 21.45 -22.14 1.01
N PRO A 544 21.41 -21.32 -0.05
CA PRO A 544 22.55 -20.46 -0.39
C PRO A 544 22.72 -19.39 0.68
N PHE A 545 23.95 -18.99 0.95
CA PHE A 545 24.18 -17.87 1.85
C PHE A 545 23.54 -16.59 1.31
N ASP A 546 22.73 -15.95 2.15
CA ASP A 546 21.80 -14.90 1.75
C ASP A 546 22.48 -13.68 1.11
N TYR A 547 23.71 -13.37 1.53
CA TYR A 547 24.51 -12.31 0.93
C TYR A 547 24.80 -12.56 -0.56
N LEU A 548 24.96 -13.83 -0.97
CA LEU A 548 25.21 -14.21 -2.37
C LEU A 548 23.97 -13.99 -3.23
N VAL A 549 22.78 -14.28 -2.69
CA VAL A 549 21.50 -14.04 -3.38
C VAL A 549 21.30 -12.54 -3.61
N SER A 550 21.54 -11.71 -2.60
CA SER A 550 21.38 -10.26 -2.74
C SER A 550 22.48 -9.61 -3.59
N ASP A 551 23.72 -10.13 -3.63
CA ASP A 551 24.72 -9.69 -4.61
C ASP A 551 24.30 -10.07 -6.05
N ALA A 552 23.76 -11.26 -6.27
CA ALA A 552 23.26 -11.68 -7.59
C ALA A 552 22.05 -10.85 -8.04
N ALA A 553 21.09 -10.60 -7.16
CA ALA A 553 19.90 -9.77 -7.44
C ALA A 553 20.25 -8.31 -7.80
N ARG A 554 21.37 -7.78 -7.27
CA ARG A 554 21.89 -6.45 -7.65
C ARG A 554 22.50 -6.40 -9.04
N ARG A 555 22.88 -7.55 -9.61
CA ARG A 555 23.63 -7.65 -10.88
C ARG A 555 22.77 -8.04 -12.07
N SER A 556 21.76 -8.87 -11.84
CA SER A 556 20.86 -9.34 -12.88
C SER A 556 19.44 -9.47 -12.35
N ARG A 557 18.47 -9.43 -13.27
CA ARG A 557 17.06 -9.56 -12.95
C ARG A 557 16.62 -11.02 -13.11
N PRO A 558 15.50 -11.45 -12.48
CA PRO A 558 14.95 -12.78 -12.71
C PRO A 558 14.66 -13.10 -14.20
N GLY A 559 14.40 -12.08 -15.03
CA GLY A 559 14.23 -12.23 -16.48
C GLY A 559 15.50 -12.69 -17.22
N ASP A 560 16.68 -12.50 -16.61
CA ASP A 560 17.97 -12.93 -17.19
C ASP A 560 18.32 -14.39 -16.83
N LEU A 561 17.47 -15.07 -16.03
CA LEU A 561 17.71 -16.45 -15.60
C LEU A 561 17.50 -17.45 -16.76
N PRO A 562 18.35 -18.49 -16.89
CA PRO A 562 18.19 -19.53 -17.91
C PRO A 562 16.88 -20.31 -17.76
N ASP A 563 16.31 -20.77 -18.89
CA ASP A 563 15.08 -21.58 -18.92
C ASP A 563 15.17 -22.83 -18.03
N LEU A 564 16.33 -23.48 -17.98
CA LEU A 564 16.54 -24.66 -17.14
C LEU A 564 16.28 -24.39 -15.64
N VAL A 565 16.55 -23.16 -15.17
CA VAL A 565 16.30 -22.78 -13.77
C VAL A 565 14.80 -22.71 -13.51
N TRP A 566 14.04 -22.15 -14.44
CA TRP A 566 12.58 -22.10 -14.35
C TRP A 566 11.95 -23.50 -14.46
N ASP A 567 12.47 -24.37 -15.33
CA ASP A 567 12.02 -25.76 -15.44
C ASP A 567 12.26 -26.55 -14.14
N GLU A 568 13.41 -26.34 -13.50
CA GLU A 568 13.70 -26.94 -12.20
C GLU A 568 12.82 -26.34 -11.10
N ALA A 569 12.53 -25.04 -11.11
CA ALA A 569 11.60 -24.41 -10.19
C ALA A 569 10.18 -25.01 -10.31
N LEU A 570 9.66 -25.17 -11.54
CA LEU A 570 8.38 -25.83 -11.80
C LEU A 570 8.33 -27.28 -11.30
N ARG A 571 9.48 -27.97 -11.29
CA ARG A 571 9.60 -29.37 -10.84
C ARG A 571 9.54 -29.51 -9.33
N ILE A 572 10.10 -28.55 -8.58
CA ILE A 572 10.26 -28.67 -7.12
C ILE A 572 9.31 -27.79 -6.31
N VAL A 573 8.57 -26.89 -6.97
CA VAL A 573 7.61 -26.00 -6.31
C VAL A 573 6.46 -26.80 -5.69
N ASP A 574 6.18 -26.51 -4.42
CA ASP A 574 5.00 -26.99 -3.72
C ASP A 574 3.79 -26.06 -3.96
N ASP A 575 2.58 -26.54 -3.68
CA ASP A 575 1.36 -25.79 -3.94
C ASP A 575 1.29 -24.46 -3.17
N SER A 576 1.90 -24.39 -1.97
CA SER A 576 1.91 -23.18 -1.13
C SER A 576 2.74 -22.03 -1.72
N ARG A 577 3.71 -22.33 -2.58
CA ARG A 577 4.62 -21.34 -3.20
C ARG A 577 4.33 -21.06 -4.68
N ARG A 578 3.36 -21.75 -5.31
CA ARG A 578 3.02 -21.56 -6.73
C ARG A 578 2.62 -20.13 -7.07
N ALA A 579 1.82 -19.48 -6.21
CA ALA A 579 1.39 -18.10 -6.39
C ALA A 579 2.59 -17.13 -6.43
N VAL A 580 3.54 -17.30 -5.52
CA VAL A 580 4.78 -16.49 -5.45
C VAL A 580 5.62 -16.69 -6.71
N VAL A 581 5.87 -17.94 -7.12
CA VAL A 581 6.64 -18.22 -8.34
C VAL A 581 5.97 -17.62 -9.57
N ALA A 582 4.63 -17.66 -9.66
CA ALA A 582 3.89 -17.05 -10.75
C ALA A 582 4.08 -15.53 -10.83
N MET A 583 4.07 -14.86 -9.67
CA MET A 583 4.32 -13.42 -9.58
C MET A 583 5.74 -13.06 -10.04
N VAL A 584 6.76 -13.81 -9.57
CA VAL A 584 8.15 -13.59 -9.99
C VAL A 584 8.32 -13.84 -11.49
N ALA A 585 7.73 -14.92 -12.02
CA ALA A 585 7.76 -15.24 -13.44
C ALA A 585 7.06 -14.16 -14.29
N ARG A 586 5.93 -13.62 -13.84
CA ARG A 586 5.25 -12.47 -14.49
C ARG A 586 6.17 -11.25 -14.53
N SER A 587 6.78 -10.88 -13.40
CA SER A 587 7.74 -9.76 -13.33
C SER A 587 8.99 -10.00 -14.19
N ALA A 588 9.36 -11.26 -14.41
CA ALA A 588 10.42 -11.68 -15.31
C ALA A 588 10.01 -11.70 -16.81
N ASN A 589 8.77 -11.30 -17.12
CA ASN A 589 8.16 -11.42 -18.46
C ASN A 589 8.13 -12.87 -19.01
N ARG A 590 8.01 -13.85 -18.11
CA ARG A 590 7.90 -15.28 -18.38
C ARG A 590 6.47 -15.75 -18.16
N LEU A 591 5.55 -15.23 -18.99
CA LEU A 591 4.12 -15.50 -18.87
C LEU A 591 3.77 -16.99 -19.06
N ASP A 592 4.59 -17.72 -19.83
CA ASP A 592 4.53 -19.16 -20.00
C ASP A 592 4.73 -19.90 -18.66
N VAL A 593 5.81 -19.58 -17.95
CA VAL A 593 6.14 -20.16 -16.65
C VAL A 593 5.09 -19.74 -15.61
N ALA A 594 4.69 -18.47 -15.61
CA ALA A 594 3.69 -17.93 -14.70
C ALA A 594 2.34 -18.65 -14.81
N LYS A 595 1.93 -19.05 -16.01
CA LYS A 595 0.72 -19.84 -16.21
C LYS A 595 0.92 -21.29 -15.81
N ASN A 596 2.00 -21.91 -16.29
CA ASN A 596 2.27 -23.33 -16.06
C ASN A 596 2.34 -23.66 -14.57
N VAL A 597 2.94 -22.78 -13.77
CA VAL A 597 3.03 -22.99 -12.32
C VAL A 597 1.66 -22.94 -11.62
N LEU A 598 0.68 -22.22 -12.19
CA LEU A 598 -0.67 -22.03 -11.64
C LEU A 598 -1.69 -23.07 -12.12
N ILE A 599 -1.41 -23.85 -13.16
CA ILE A 599 -2.33 -24.88 -13.68
C ILE A 599 -2.83 -25.80 -12.56
N PRO A 600 -1.96 -26.37 -11.69
CA PRO A 600 -2.43 -27.25 -10.61
C PRO A 600 -3.39 -26.57 -9.61
N LEU A 601 -3.17 -25.28 -9.32
CA LEU A 601 -4.09 -24.49 -8.47
C LEU A 601 -5.45 -24.30 -9.16
N SER A 602 -5.45 -24.04 -10.48
CA SER A 602 -6.69 -23.93 -11.25
C SER A 602 -7.47 -25.24 -11.34
N GLU A 603 -6.80 -26.38 -11.45
CA GLU A 603 -7.43 -27.71 -11.49
C GLU A 603 -8.11 -28.08 -10.18
N THR A 604 -7.64 -27.53 -9.07
CA THR A 604 -8.21 -27.71 -7.73
C THR A 604 -9.23 -26.62 -7.36
N ASP A 605 -9.57 -25.73 -8.31
CA ASP A 605 -10.45 -24.57 -8.08
C ASP A 605 -9.95 -23.69 -6.91
N ASP A 606 -8.63 -23.54 -6.77
CA ASP A 606 -8.06 -22.61 -5.80
C ASP A 606 -8.33 -21.15 -6.24
N PRO A 607 -9.01 -20.32 -5.42
CA PRO A 607 -9.36 -18.95 -5.78
C PRO A 607 -8.16 -18.07 -6.12
N GLU A 608 -7.02 -18.26 -5.46
CA GLU A 608 -5.81 -17.49 -5.72
C GLU A 608 -5.24 -17.82 -7.11
N GLY A 609 -5.10 -19.10 -7.43
CA GLY A 609 -4.68 -19.56 -8.76
C GLY A 609 -5.61 -19.08 -9.88
N LEU A 610 -6.92 -19.12 -9.67
CA LEU A 610 -7.91 -18.65 -10.64
C LEU A 610 -7.79 -17.13 -10.89
N ASN A 611 -7.70 -16.33 -9.83
CA ASN A 611 -7.53 -14.89 -9.96
C ASN A 611 -6.20 -14.50 -10.64
N LEU A 612 -5.10 -15.18 -10.32
CA LEU A 612 -3.80 -14.95 -10.95
C LEU A 612 -3.84 -15.29 -12.45
N LEU A 613 -4.44 -16.42 -12.82
CA LEU A 613 -4.63 -16.79 -14.24
C LEU A 613 -5.55 -15.81 -14.97
N GLY A 614 -6.63 -15.37 -14.33
CA GLY A 614 -7.53 -14.37 -14.90
C GLY A 614 -6.81 -13.05 -15.18
N ALA A 615 -6.00 -12.56 -14.24
CA ALA A 615 -5.21 -11.34 -14.42
C ALA A 615 -4.13 -11.48 -15.51
N LEU A 616 -3.49 -12.65 -15.62
CA LEU A 616 -2.57 -12.95 -16.73
C LEU A 616 -3.30 -12.96 -18.08
N ALA A 617 -4.54 -13.47 -18.13
CA ALA A 617 -5.36 -13.45 -19.33
C ALA A 617 -5.79 -12.01 -19.72
N VAL A 618 -6.11 -11.14 -18.76
CA VAL A 618 -6.35 -9.70 -19.02
C VAL A 618 -5.11 -9.04 -19.63
N PHE A 619 -3.92 -9.34 -19.11
CA PHE A 619 -2.67 -8.78 -19.64
C PHE A 619 -2.40 -9.20 -21.10
N GLU A 620 -2.83 -10.40 -21.48
CA GLU A 620 -2.77 -10.90 -22.85
C GLU A 620 -3.98 -10.50 -23.71
N GLU A 621 -4.87 -9.66 -23.18
CA GLU A 621 -6.11 -9.22 -23.83
C GLU A 621 -7.07 -10.38 -24.18
N LYS A 622 -6.96 -11.51 -23.47
CA LYS A 622 -7.85 -12.68 -23.58
C LYS A 622 -9.01 -12.55 -22.60
N TYR A 623 -9.86 -11.55 -22.83
CA TYR A 623 -10.97 -11.22 -21.95
C TYR A 623 -11.96 -12.37 -21.67
N PRO A 624 -12.30 -13.25 -22.64
CA PRO A 624 -13.17 -14.40 -22.35
C PRO A 624 -12.56 -15.41 -21.38
N ASP A 625 -11.26 -15.69 -21.51
CA ASP A 625 -10.54 -16.58 -20.61
C ASP A 625 -10.46 -15.95 -19.20
N ALA A 626 -10.18 -14.65 -19.14
CA ALA A 626 -10.17 -13.89 -17.89
C ALA A 626 -11.52 -13.94 -17.17
N SER A 627 -12.61 -13.67 -17.90
CA SER A 627 -13.98 -13.76 -17.39
C SER A 627 -14.28 -15.17 -16.84
N GLY A 628 -13.89 -16.22 -17.56
CA GLY A 628 -14.06 -17.60 -17.12
C GLY A 628 -13.36 -17.91 -15.79
N PHE A 629 -12.10 -17.47 -15.63
CA PHE A 629 -11.37 -17.66 -14.38
C PHE A 629 -11.96 -16.85 -13.21
N PHE A 630 -12.27 -15.56 -13.42
CA PHE A 630 -12.85 -14.72 -12.38
C PHE A 630 -14.25 -15.18 -11.98
N GLN A 631 -15.05 -15.69 -12.92
CA GLN A 631 -16.37 -16.25 -12.63
C GLN A 631 -16.27 -17.52 -11.78
N ARG A 632 -15.29 -18.39 -12.06
CA ARG A 632 -15.02 -19.57 -11.21
C ARG A 632 -14.64 -19.14 -9.80
N ALA A 633 -13.71 -18.19 -9.65
CA ALA A 633 -13.35 -17.63 -8.34
C ALA A 633 -14.57 -17.03 -7.61
N HIS A 634 -15.38 -16.23 -8.31
CA HIS A 634 -16.62 -15.67 -7.78
C HIS A 634 -17.61 -16.73 -7.29
N ASN A 635 -17.78 -17.83 -8.03
CA ASN A 635 -18.69 -18.92 -7.69
C ASN A 635 -18.25 -19.67 -6.42
N LEU A 636 -16.96 -19.62 -6.09
CA LEU A 636 -16.41 -20.14 -4.83
C LEU A 636 -16.58 -19.18 -3.65
N GLY A 637 -17.20 -18.01 -3.87
CA GLY A 637 -17.42 -16.99 -2.86
C GLY A 637 -16.27 -15.99 -2.72
N ASP A 638 -15.27 -16.03 -3.60
CA ASP A 638 -14.09 -15.16 -3.52
C ASP A 638 -14.43 -13.70 -3.88
N SER A 639 -14.09 -12.78 -2.97
CA SER A 639 -14.37 -11.35 -3.11
C SER A 639 -13.46 -10.69 -4.15
N THR A 640 -12.21 -11.17 -4.29
CA THR A 640 -11.25 -10.67 -5.28
C THR A 640 -11.69 -11.02 -6.71
N GLY A 641 -12.18 -12.24 -6.94
CA GLY A 641 -12.77 -12.65 -8.22
C GLY A 641 -13.98 -11.82 -8.59
N THR A 642 -14.81 -11.48 -7.60
CA THR A 642 -15.97 -10.59 -7.79
C THR A 642 -15.53 -9.17 -8.17
N HIS A 643 -14.52 -8.62 -7.50
CA HIS A 643 -13.93 -7.33 -7.87
C HIS A 643 -13.31 -7.36 -9.27
N ASN A 644 -12.62 -8.44 -9.63
CA ASN A 644 -11.98 -8.61 -10.93
C ASN A 644 -12.98 -8.72 -12.08
N LEU A 645 -14.19 -9.24 -11.84
CA LEU A 645 -15.29 -9.16 -12.79
C LEU A 645 -15.73 -7.70 -13.01
N GLY A 646 -15.85 -6.91 -11.94
CA GLY A 646 -16.16 -5.47 -12.05
C GLY A 646 -15.08 -4.68 -12.79
N ALA A 647 -13.82 -5.05 -12.57
CA ALA A 647 -12.69 -4.48 -13.30
C ALA A 647 -12.71 -4.82 -14.78
N LEU A 648 -12.96 -6.08 -15.12
CA LEU A 648 -13.09 -6.52 -16.50
C LEU A 648 -14.26 -5.82 -17.20
N ALA A 649 -15.41 -5.67 -16.53
CA ALA A 649 -16.56 -4.93 -17.06
C ALA A 649 -16.22 -3.46 -17.32
N ALA A 650 -15.57 -2.78 -16.37
CA ALA A 650 -15.18 -1.38 -16.51
C ALA A 650 -14.15 -1.15 -17.63
N LEU A 651 -13.22 -2.10 -17.83
CA LEU A 651 -12.25 -2.11 -18.93
C LEU A 651 -12.95 -2.26 -20.29
N LEU A 652 -13.96 -3.12 -20.36
CA LEU A 652 -14.78 -3.34 -21.56
C LEU A 652 -15.81 -2.21 -21.80
N GLY A 653 -15.91 -1.25 -20.88
CA GLY A 653 -16.82 -0.11 -20.98
C GLY A 653 -18.24 -0.37 -20.47
N ASP A 654 -18.51 -1.54 -19.89
CA ASP A 654 -19.80 -1.87 -19.28
C ASP A 654 -19.87 -1.34 -17.84
N LEU A 655 -20.25 -0.07 -17.73
CA LEU A 655 -20.25 0.65 -16.44
C LEU A 655 -21.36 0.19 -15.50
N ASP A 656 -22.49 -0.28 -16.02
CA ASP A 656 -23.59 -0.78 -15.21
C ASP A 656 -23.24 -2.12 -14.58
N ASP A 657 -22.69 -3.06 -15.36
CA ASP A 657 -22.20 -4.33 -14.82
C ASP A 657 -21.02 -4.10 -13.86
N ALA A 658 -20.11 -3.18 -14.19
CA ALA A 658 -19.00 -2.83 -13.29
C ALA A 658 -19.49 -2.32 -11.94
N ARG A 659 -20.50 -1.44 -11.93
CA ARG A 659 -21.15 -0.94 -10.70
C ARG A 659 -21.68 -2.10 -9.87
N ASP A 660 -22.46 -2.99 -10.48
CA ASP A 660 -23.14 -4.08 -9.78
C ASP A 660 -22.13 -5.10 -9.21
N TRP A 661 -21.08 -5.42 -9.97
CA TRP A 661 -19.99 -6.27 -9.49
C TRP A 661 -19.19 -5.63 -8.35
N TYR A 662 -18.87 -4.35 -8.44
CA TYR A 662 -18.15 -3.67 -7.35
C TYR A 662 -19.01 -3.54 -6.09
N MET A 663 -20.32 -3.28 -6.22
CA MET A 663 -21.24 -3.29 -5.07
C MET A 663 -21.24 -4.67 -4.39
N LEU A 664 -21.36 -5.74 -5.17
CA LEU A 664 -21.32 -7.11 -4.65
C LEU A 664 -19.97 -7.46 -4.01
N ALA A 665 -18.86 -6.97 -4.59
CA ALA A 665 -17.54 -7.14 -4.00
C ALA A 665 -17.45 -6.44 -2.63
N ILE A 666 -17.98 -5.21 -2.50
CA ILE A 666 -18.02 -4.47 -1.22
C ILE A 666 -18.88 -5.21 -0.19
N GLU A 667 -20.05 -5.72 -0.59
CA GLU A 667 -20.92 -6.53 0.29
C GLU A 667 -20.22 -7.79 0.82
N ARG A 668 -19.29 -8.36 0.03
CA ARG A 668 -18.44 -9.48 0.41
C ARG A 668 -17.16 -9.08 1.16
N GLY A 669 -17.00 -7.80 1.49
CA GLY A 669 -15.86 -7.31 2.28
C GLY A 669 -14.65 -6.84 1.46
N GLU A 670 -14.76 -6.72 0.14
CA GLU A 670 -13.70 -6.16 -0.70
C GLU A 670 -13.67 -4.64 -0.62
N LEU A 671 -13.07 -4.09 0.44
CA LEU A 671 -13.01 -2.65 0.69
C LEU A 671 -12.35 -1.87 -0.45
N ARG A 672 -11.39 -2.48 -1.16
CA ARG A 672 -10.73 -1.80 -2.28
C ARG A 672 -11.60 -1.67 -3.53
N ALA A 673 -12.80 -2.25 -3.55
CA ALA A 673 -13.78 -1.98 -4.60
C ALA A 673 -14.50 -0.64 -4.39
N ILE A 674 -14.40 -0.01 -3.21
CA ILE A 674 -15.03 1.28 -2.90
C ILE A 674 -14.51 2.39 -3.83
N GLY A 675 -13.19 2.52 -3.97
CA GLY A 675 -12.57 3.52 -4.85
C GLY A 675 -12.91 3.31 -6.32
N SER A 676 -12.87 2.05 -6.77
CA SER A 676 -13.24 1.62 -8.13
C SER A 676 -14.70 1.93 -8.43
N LEU A 677 -15.60 1.68 -7.48
CA LEU A 677 -17.02 2.04 -7.59
C LEU A 677 -17.20 3.56 -7.68
N GLY A 678 -16.43 4.34 -6.91
CA GLY A 678 -16.44 5.80 -6.99
C GLY A 678 -16.09 6.31 -8.39
N ALA A 679 -15.06 5.75 -9.02
CA ALA A 679 -14.67 6.09 -10.38
C ALA A 679 -15.71 5.64 -11.44
N VAL A 680 -16.38 4.51 -11.22
CA VAL A 680 -17.51 4.10 -12.07
C VAL A 680 -18.67 5.10 -11.96
N TYR A 681 -19.01 5.56 -10.75
CA TYR A 681 -20.06 6.58 -10.57
C TYR A 681 -19.70 7.93 -11.19
N GLU A 682 -18.42 8.35 -11.12
CA GLU A 682 -17.96 9.55 -11.84
C GLU A 682 -18.17 9.41 -13.35
N ARG A 683 -17.78 8.27 -13.94
CA ARG A 683 -17.97 7.98 -15.37
C ARG A 683 -19.45 7.88 -15.76
N LEU A 684 -20.33 7.50 -14.82
CA LEU A 684 -21.79 7.53 -14.97
C LEU A 684 -22.40 8.93 -14.75
N GLY A 685 -21.60 9.92 -14.34
CA GLY A 685 -22.03 11.30 -14.10
C GLY A 685 -22.61 11.58 -12.71
N ASP A 686 -22.56 10.62 -11.78
CA ASP A 686 -23.05 10.77 -10.40
C ASP A 686 -21.91 11.21 -9.47
N GLN A 687 -21.57 12.50 -9.55
CA GLN A 687 -20.45 13.08 -8.79
C GLN A 687 -20.66 12.98 -7.28
N GLU A 688 -21.89 13.07 -6.79
CA GLU A 688 -22.20 13.06 -5.35
C GLU A 688 -21.89 11.68 -4.73
N LYS A 689 -22.29 10.60 -5.41
CA LYS A 689 -21.95 9.24 -4.98
C LYS A 689 -20.45 8.96 -5.12
N ALA A 690 -19.82 9.41 -6.21
CA ALA A 690 -18.39 9.25 -6.41
C ALA A 690 -17.59 9.83 -5.23
N VAL A 691 -17.90 11.06 -4.83
CA VAL A 691 -17.24 11.76 -3.72
C VAL A 691 -17.49 11.06 -2.38
N THR A 692 -18.72 10.60 -2.14
CA THR A 692 -19.05 9.86 -0.91
C THR A 692 -18.23 8.57 -0.79
N LEU A 693 -18.06 7.86 -1.90
CA LEU A 693 -17.27 6.63 -1.96
C LEU A 693 -15.78 6.90 -1.83
N TRP A 694 -15.24 7.91 -2.52
CA TRP A 694 -13.82 8.25 -2.39
C TRP A 694 -13.48 8.77 -1.00
N LYS A 695 -14.37 9.54 -0.35
CA LYS A 695 -14.21 9.92 1.05
C LYS A 695 -14.12 8.68 1.94
N ARG A 696 -15.09 7.78 1.84
CA ARG A 696 -15.09 6.52 2.59
C ARG A 696 -13.82 5.70 2.31
N GLY A 697 -13.41 5.56 1.05
CA GLY A 697 -12.18 4.86 0.68
C GLY A 697 -10.93 5.52 1.28
N THR A 698 -10.90 6.86 1.36
CA THR A 698 -9.83 7.62 2.01
C THR A 698 -9.78 7.33 3.52
N GLU A 699 -10.93 7.30 4.19
CA GLU A 699 -11.05 6.96 5.61
C GLU A 699 -10.59 5.52 5.91
N GLU A 700 -10.76 4.60 4.95
CA GLU A 700 -10.25 3.23 4.97
C GLU A 700 -8.77 3.11 4.53
N GLY A 701 -8.11 4.23 4.21
CA GLY A 701 -6.70 4.29 3.84
C GLY A 701 -6.38 3.87 2.40
N ASP A 702 -7.36 3.85 1.48
CA ASP A 702 -7.12 3.55 0.06
C ASP A 702 -6.47 4.74 -0.67
N PRO A 703 -5.21 4.63 -1.15
CA PRO A 703 -4.50 5.75 -1.75
C PRO A 703 -5.14 6.27 -3.04
N GLY A 704 -5.77 5.39 -3.82
CA GLY A 704 -6.46 5.78 -5.07
C GLY A 704 -7.69 6.64 -4.78
N SER A 705 -8.53 6.20 -3.84
CA SER A 705 -9.66 6.99 -3.35
C SER A 705 -9.21 8.33 -2.77
N ALA A 706 -8.12 8.33 -2.01
CA ALA A 706 -7.54 9.52 -1.42
C ALA A 706 -7.05 10.53 -2.48
N LEU A 707 -6.45 10.05 -3.58
CA LEU A 707 -6.08 10.91 -4.71
C LEU A 707 -7.32 11.59 -5.30
N HIS A 708 -8.33 10.81 -5.71
CA HIS A 708 -9.55 11.34 -6.31
C HIS A 708 -10.31 12.29 -5.37
N TYR A 709 -10.36 11.95 -4.08
CA TYR A 709 -11.00 12.81 -3.09
C TYR A 709 -10.23 14.12 -2.87
N SER A 710 -8.90 14.06 -2.80
CA SER A 710 -8.04 15.24 -2.66
C SER A 710 -8.16 16.18 -3.86
N ASP A 711 -8.20 15.63 -5.08
CA ASP A 711 -8.37 16.38 -6.33
C ASP A 711 -9.75 17.05 -6.39
N TRP A 712 -10.81 16.35 -5.97
CA TRP A 712 -12.15 16.94 -5.88
C TRP A 712 -12.22 18.09 -4.87
N LEU A 713 -11.62 17.92 -3.69
CA LEU A 713 -11.54 18.99 -2.68
C LEU A 713 -10.74 20.19 -3.17
N ARG A 714 -9.63 19.97 -3.88
CA ARG A 714 -8.79 21.02 -4.48
C ARG A 714 -9.59 21.90 -5.43
N ASN A 715 -10.51 21.31 -6.20
CA ASN A 715 -11.39 22.03 -7.11
C ASN A 715 -12.47 22.87 -6.39
N LYS A 716 -12.69 22.62 -5.09
CA LYS A 716 -13.63 23.38 -4.28
C LYS A 716 -12.91 24.46 -3.49
N TRP A 717 -12.01 24.13 -2.56
CA TRP A 717 -11.19 25.06 -1.77
C TRP A 717 -10.03 24.28 -1.14
N GLN A 718 -8.81 24.82 -1.07
CA GLN A 718 -7.66 24.14 -0.41
C GLN A 718 -7.89 24.01 1.11
N SER A 719 -8.56 22.94 1.55
CA SER A 719 -8.84 22.65 2.95
C SER A 719 -7.74 21.78 3.58
N ASP A 720 -7.64 21.79 4.91
CA ASP A 720 -6.80 20.83 5.64
C ASP A 720 -7.21 19.38 5.33
N GLU A 721 -8.52 19.13 5.11
CA GLU A 721 -9.05 17.84 4.67
C GLU A 721 -8.49 17.41 3.31
N SER A 722 -8.30 18.33 2.36
CA SER A 722 -7.66 18.04 1.06
C SER A 722 -6.20 17.64 1.25
N VAL A 723 -5.49 18.32 2.15
CA VAL A 723 -4.09 18.00 2.47
C VAL A 723 -3.96 16.64 3.16
N ASP A 724 -4.89 16.30 4.04
CA ASP A 724 -4.91 14.99 4.72
C ASP A 724 -5.22 13.85 3.74
N ALA A 725 -6.18 14.02 2.83
CA ALA A 725 -6.43 13.06 1.76
C ALA A 725 -5.20 12.91 0.84
N LEU A 726 -4.57 14.03 0.46
CA LEU A 726 -3.36 14.02 -0.35
C LEU A 726 -2.18 13.31 0.35
N ARG A 727 -2.07 13.44 1.67
CA ARG A 727 -1.10 12.70 2.48
C ARG A 727 -1.32 11.20 2.39
N VAL A 728 -2.56 10.72 2.55
CA VAL A 728 -2.90 9.30 2.42
C VAL A 728 -2.53 8.76 1.04
N ALA A 729 -2.80 9.54 -0.02
CA ALA A 729 -2.39 9.19 -1.38
C ALA A 729 -0.86 9.17 -1.57
N ALA A 730 -0.15 10.15 -0.99
CA ALA A 730 1.30 10.24 -1.03
C ALA A 730 1.99 9.10 -0.28
N ASP A 731 1.40 8.68 0.85
CA ASP A 731 1.87 7.55 1.66
C ASP A 731 1.75 6.22 0.92
N GLY A 732 0.77 6.10 0.02
CA GLY A 732 0.57 4.96 -0.88
C GLY A 732 1.43 4.93 -2.15
N ASP A 733 2.54 5.67 -2.21
CA ASP A 733 3.50 5.68 -3.32
C ASP A 733 2.91 6.05 -4.70
N ILE A 734 1.87 6.89 -4.72
CA ILE A 734 1.34 7.46 -5.97
C ILE A 734 2.22 8.64 -6.38
N PRO A 735 3.04 8.55 -7.46
CA PRO A 735 4.09 9.54 -7.70
C PRO A 735 3.60 10.97 -7.81
N ILE A 736 2.45 11.20 -8.45
CA ILE A 736 1.84 12.53 -8.59
C ILE A 736 1.34 13.08 -7.25
N ALA A 737 0.78 12.23 -6.38
CA ALA A 737 0.31 12.63 -5.06
C ALA A 737 1.50 12.94 -4.14
N THR A 738 2.50 12.06 -4.13
CA THR A 738 3.73 12.21 -3.34
C THR A 738 4.48 13.48 -3.73
N LEU A 739 4.59 13.76 -5.04
CA LEU A 739 5.16 15.00 -5.56
C LEU A 739 4.34 16.22 -5.10
N SER A 740 3.03 16.22 -5.29
CA SER A 740 2.17 17.33 -4.88
C SER A 740 2.20 17.58 -3.36
N TYR A 741 2.29 16.52 -2.56
CA TYR A 741 2.38 16.60 -1.11
C TYR A 741 3.72 17.19 -0.64
N ALA A 742 4.82 16.89 -1.32
CA ALA A 742 6.09 17.56 -1.06
C ALA A 742 5.99 19.09 -1.29
N GLY A 743 5.21 19.53 -2.28
CA GLY A 743 4.90 20.96 -2.49
C GLY A 743 4.13 21.57 -1.33
N VAL A 744 3.16 20.85 -0.75
CA VAL A 744 2.47 21.27 0.48
C VAL A 744 3.48 21.44 1.63
N MET A 745 4.44 20.53 1.78
CA MET A 745 5.45 20.62 2.83
C MET A 745 6.38 21.83 2.68
N LEU A 746 6.75 22.18 1.45
CA LEU A 746 7.47 23.42 1.17
C LEU A 746 6.65 24.66 1.58
N ARG A 747 5.35 24.71 1.26
CA ARG A 747 4.47 25.80 1.73
C ARG A 747 4.41 25.88 3.26
N LYS A 748 4.46 24.74 3.94
CA LYS A 748 4.53 24.65 5.42
C LYS A 748 5.94 24.89 5.99
N LYS A 749 6.95 25.20 5.15
CA LYS A 749 8.36 25.40 5.52
C LYS A 749 9.01 24.18 6.19
N ASN A 750 8.51 22.98 5.89
CA ASN A 750 9.08 21.72 6.34
C ASN A 750 9.95 21.10 5.24
N HIS A 751 11.19 21.57 5.14
CA HIS A 751 12.12 21.19 4.07
C HIS A 751 12.58 19.73 4.15
N GLU A 752 12.75 19.21 5.37
CA GLU A 752 13.19 17.83 5.58
C GLU A 752 12.16 16.85 5.02
N SER A 753 10.88 16.99 5.44
CA SER A 753 9.81 16.15 4.89
C SER A 753 9.60 16.39 3.40
N ALA A 754 9.69 17.63 2.91
CA ALA A 754 9.57 17.89 1.47
C ALA A 754 10.60 17.10 0.65
N ASN A 755 11.87 17.07 1.09
CA ASN A 755 12.93 16.32 0.43
C ASN A 755 12.71 14.80 0.50
N GLU A 756 12.22 14.30 1.64
CA GLU A 756 11.87 12.89 1.82
C GLU A 756 10.78 12.45 0.83
N TYR A 757 9.66 13.18 0.77
CA TYR A 757 8.57 12.89 -0.17
C TYR A 757 8.99 13.07 -1.63
N LEU A 758 9.87 14.03 -1.95
CA LEU A 758 10.44 14.18 -3.28
C LEU A 758 11.25 12.95 -3.71
N ALA A 759 12.13 12.44 -2.83
CA ALA A 759 12.90 11.24 -3.10
C ALA A 759 11.98 10.01 -3.27
N LYS A 760 10.98 9.87 -2.38
CA LYS A 760 9.95 8.83 -2.46
C LYS A 760 9.18 8.89 -3.78
N ALA A 761 8.76 10.08 -4.21
CA ALA A 761 8.05 10.29 -5.47
C ALA A 761 8.90 9.85 -6.67
N TYR A 762 10.18 10.21 -6.69
CA TYR A 762 11.07 9.85 -7.80
C TYR A 762 11.31 8.36 -7.88
N GLN A 763 11.58 7.71 -6.75
CA GLN A 763 11.78 6.26 -6.69
C GLN A 763 10.53 5.50 -7.14
N ALA A 764 9.34 5.92 -6.67
CA ALA A 764 8.07 5.33 -7.08
C ALA A 764 7.83 5.51 -8.59
N ALA A 765 8.12 6.69 -9.14
CA ALA A 765 7.97 6.96 -10.57
C ALA A 765 8.93 6.12 -11.43
N GLN A 766 10.21 6.08 -11.08
CA GLN A 766 11.22 5.29 -11.78
C GLN A 766 10.86 3.80 -11.76
N LYS A 767 10.48 3.27 -10.60
CA LYS A 767 10.03 1.89 -10.44
C LYS A 767 8.90 1.58 -11.42
N LYS A 768 7.83 2.38 -11.42
CA LYS A 768 6.70 2.22 -12.35
C LYS A 768 7.14 2.31 -13.81
N GLY A 769 7.97 3.29 -14.16
CA GLY A 769 8.51 3.46 -15.50
C GLY A 769 9.36 2.26 -15.97
N TYR A 770 10.16 1.65 -15.10
CA TYR A 770 10.93 0.44 -15.41
C TYR A 770 10.06 -0.81 -15.55
N LEU A 771 8.88 -0.84 -14.91
CA LEU A 771 7.86 -1.88 -15.10
C LEU A 771 7.04 -1.68 -16.39
N GLY A 772 7.35 -0.64 -17.17
CA GLY A 772 6.65 -0.32 -18.43
C GLY A 772 5.36 0.46 -18.24
N ASP A 773 5.12 1.05 -17.06
CA ASP A 773 4.00 1.98 -16.86
C ASP A 773 4.37 3.34 -17.48
N PRO A 774 3.66 3.78 -18.54
CA PRO A 774 3.94 5.05 -19.20
C PRO A 774 3.78 6.25 -18.26
N LEU A 775 2.83 6.22 -17.32
CA LEU A 775 2.62 7.32 -16.38
C LEU A 775 3.79 7.45 -15.39
N GLY A 776 4.32 6.32 -14.92
CA GLY A 776 5.55 6.27 -14.13
C GLY A 776 6.73 6.92 -14.86
N ALA A 777 6.90 6.61 -16.15
CA ALA A 777 7.92 7.24 -16.98
C ALA A 777 7.65 8.76 -17.17
N VAL A 778 6.41 9.19 -17.41
CA VAL A 778 6.05 10.61 -17.48
C VAL A 778 6.41 11.33 -16.19
N MET A 779 6.01 10.79 -15.04
CA MET A 779 6.26 11.40 -13.73
C MET A 779 7.75 11.40 -13.36
N ALA A 780 8.50 10.35 -13.70
CA ALA A 780 9.95 10.33 -13.52
C ALA A 780 10.59 11.45 -14.37
N GLY A 781 10.10 11.64 -15.59
CA GLY A 781 10.53 12.74 -16.44
C GLY A 781 10.23 14.12 -15.82
N VAL A 782 9.01 14.34 -15.31
CA VAL A 782 8.64 15.61 -14.65
C VAL A 782 9.56 15.91 -13.47
N ILE A 783 9.78 14.92 -12.59
CA ILE A 783 10.60 15.08 -11.40
C ILE A 783 12.08 15.32 -11.77
N ALA A 784 12.61 14.60 -12.75
CA ALA A 784 13.97 14.81 -13.24
C ALA A 784 14.17 16.24 -13.79
N HIS A 785 13.22 16.75 -14.58
CA HIS A 785 13.25 18.14 -15.06
C HIS A 785 13.15 19.14 -13.91
N SER A 786 12.33 18.88 -12.89
CA SER A 786 12.23 19.71 -11.69
C SER A 786 13.57 19.84 -10.94
N PHE A 787 14.47 18.86 -11.07
CA PHE A 787 15.83 18.89 -10.52
C PHE A 787 16.92 19.33 -11.53
N GLY A 788 16.54 19.78 -12.73
CA GLY A 788 17.47 20.25 -13.75
C GLY A 788 18.16 19.11 -14.53
N LYS A 789 17.77 17.85 -14.32
CA LYS A 789 18.29 16.68 -15.02
C LYS A 789 17.56 16.46 -16.34
N VAL A 790 17.78 17.36 -17.29
CA VAL A 790 17.00 17.43 -18.53
C VAL A 790 17.20 16.22 -19.45
N ASP A 791 18.44 15.71 -19.53
CA ASP A 791 18.73 14.52 -20.34
C ASP A 791 17.99 13.29 -19.80
N GLU A 792 18.11 13.04 -18.49
CA GLU A 792 17.42 11.95 -17.79
C GLU A 792 15.90 12.10 -17.94
N GLY A 793 15.38 13.32 -17.78
CA GLY A 793 13.96 13.59 -17.94
C GLY A 793 13.44 13.33 -19.36
N SER A 794 14.24 13.69 -20.36
CA SER A 794 13.91 13.49 -21.78
C SER A 794 13.94 12.01 -22.17
N GLU A 795 14.89 11.23 -21.64
CA GLU A 795 14.92 9.77 -21.82
C GLU A 795 13.65 9.10 -21.29
N TRP A 796 13.19 9.52 -20.10
CA TRP A 796 11.96 9.00 -19.51
C TRP A 796 10.72 9.32 -20.35
N TRP A 797 10.57 10.56 -20.80
CA TRP A 797 9.49 10.94 -21.71
C TRP A 797 9.56 10.22 -23.05
N GLN A 798 10.75 9.91 -23.55
CA GLN A 798 10.90 9.10 -24.75
C GLN A 798 10.42 7.65 -24.52
N ARG A 799 10.69 7.06 -23.36
CA ARG A 799 10.17 5.73 -23.00
C ARG A 799 8.63 5.72 -22.93
N ALA A 800 8.03 6.78 -22.37
CA ALA A 800 6.58 6.93 -22.34
C ALA A 800 6.00 6.99 -23.77
N ARG A 801 6.59 7.81 -24.65
CA ARG A 801 6.19 7.93 -26.06
C ARG A 801 6.33 6.61 -26.83
N ASN A 802 7.41 5.88 -26.62
CA ASN A 802 7.62 4.56 -27.23
C ASN A 802 6.55 3.53 -26.80
N SER A 803 5.88 3.78 -25.67
CA SER A 803 4.78 2.96 -25.16
C SER A 803 3.40 3.45 -25.65
N GLY A 804 3.37 4.41 -26.58
CA GLY A 804 2.14 4.99 -27.14
C GLY A 804 1.47 6.05 -26.28
N TYR A 805 2.13 6.51 -25.19
CA TYR A 805 1.58 7.53 -24.31
C TYR A 805 2.05 8.92 -24.72
N GLU A 806 1.12 9.86 -24.87
CA GLU A 806 1.41 11.24 -25.21
C GLU A 806 1.81 12.04 -23.95
N VAL A 807 2.87 12.83 -24.05
CA VAL A 807 3.31 13.71 -22.96
C VAL A 807 2.70 15.08 -23.21
N GLU A 808 1.90 15.58 -22.26
CA GLU A 808 1.14 16.84 -22.39
C GLU A 808 1.98 18.12 -22.29
N TRP A 809 3.25 17.98 -21.90
CA TRP A 809 4.17 19.08 -21.66
C TRP A 809 5.40 18.99 -22.56
N ALA A 810 5.90 20.15 -22.94
CA ALA A 810 7.14 20.31 -23.68
C ALA A 810 8.13 21.17 -22.87
N ILE A 811 9.41 20.90 -23.06
CA ILE A 811 10.47 21.79 -22.59
C ILE A 811 10.90 22.67 -23.76
N VAL A 812 10.71 23.99 -23.61
CA VAL A 812 11.22 24.99 -24.54
C VAL A 812 12.59 25.44 -24.06
N GLU A 813 13.57 25.36 -24.95
CA GLU A 813 14.91 25.90 -24.72
C GLU A 813 15.06 27.27 -25.35
N ALA A 814 15.73 28.17 -24.63
CA ALA A 814 16.09 29.47 -25.13
C ALA A 814 17.25 29.38 -26.13
N SER A 815 17.44 30.41 -26.96
CA SER A 815 18.63 30.52 -27.79
C SER A 815 19.88 30.73 -26.92
N GLU A 816 21.06 30.30 -27.38
CA GLU A 816 22.32 30.38 -26.61
C GLU A 816 22.63 31.81 -26.12
N SER A 817 22.26 32.83 -26.90
CA SER A 817 22.45 34.25 -26.60
C SER A 817 21.33 34.88 -25.77
N SER A 818 20.26 34.14 -25.48
CA SER A 818 19.11 34.65 -24.73
C SER A 818 19.47 34.97 -23.28
N ARG A 819 19.03 36.15 -22.84
CA ARG A 819 19.03 36.56 -21.43
C ARG A 819 17.75 36.00 -20.77
N GLY A 820 17.69 35.92 -19.44
CA GLY A 820 16.55 35.35 -18.72
C GLY A 820 16.60 33.83 -18.57
N LEU A 821 15.44 33.18 -18.64
CA LEU A 821 15.30 31.73 -18.47
C LEU A 821 15.99 30.95 -19.60
N LYS A 822 16.71 29.89 -19.23
CA LYS A 822 17.33 28.97 -20.20
C LYS A 822 16.38 27.90 -20.69
N ARG A 823 15.49 27.43 -19.81
CA ARG A 823 14.52 26.36 -20.11
C ARG A 823 13.20 26.68 -19.42
N LEU A 824 12.10 26.28 -20.04
CA LEU A 824 10.75 26.47 -19.51
C LEU A 824 9.87 25.28 -19.87
N ALA A 825 9.17 24.72 -18.88
CA ALA A 825 8.15 23.70 -19.10
C ALA A 825 6.81 24.38 -19.42
N VAL A 826 6.20 24.00 -20.53
CA VAL A 826 4.97 24.58 -21.06
C VAL A 826 3.98 23.48 -21.46
N SER A 827 2.67 23.76 -21.37
CA SER A 827 1.64 22.86 -21.91
C SER A 827 1.53 22.98 -23.43
N HIS A 828 1.06 21.92 -24.10
CA HIS A 828 0.74 22.00 -25.53
C HIS A 828 -0.31 23.07 -25.85
N ASP A 829 -1.35 23.23 -25.01
CA ASP A 829 -2.35 24.29 -25.19
C ASP A 829 -1.72 25.70 -25.17
N THR A 830 -0.74 25.94 -24.30
CA THR A 830 -0.02 27.23 -24.29
C THR A 830 0.79 27.43 -25.58
N LEU A 831 1.44 26.37 -26.07
CA LEU A 831 2.20 26.42 -27.31
C LEU A 831 1.30 26.63 -28.53
N ASP A 832 0.12 26.02 -28.56
CA ASP A 832 -0.84 26.15 -29.64
C ASP A 832 -1.45 27.55 -29.71
N ARG A 833 -1.69 28.19 -28.54
CA ARG A 833 -2.26 29.55 -28.46
C ARG A 833 -1.26 30.65 -28.76
N VAL A 834 -0.01 30.52 -28.29
CA VAL A 834 0.98 31.62 -28.32
C VAL A 834 2.09 31.37 -29.35
N GLY A 835 2.42 30.10 -29.61
CA GLY A 835 3.52 29.72 -30.49
C GLY A 835 4.90 29.71 -29.79
N GLY A 836 5.78 28.81 -30.24
CA GLY A 836 7.09 28.59 -29.60
C GLY A 836 8.05 29.78 -29.66
N GLU A 837 8.01 30.60 -30.71
CA GLU A 837 8.83 31.82 -30.78
C GLU A 837 8.43 32.83 -29.72
N GLU A 838 7.13 33.00 -29.50
CA GLU A 838 6.63 33.96 -28.52
C GLU A 838 6.84 33.48 -27.08
N VAL A 839 6.78 32.17 -26.85
CA VAL A 839 7.24 31.59 -25.58
C VAL A 839 8.73 31.90 -25.34
N ARG A 840 9.59 31.85 -26.38
CA ARG A 840 11.00 32.25 -26.23
C ARG A 840 11.18 33.75 -26.00
N SER A 841 10.31 34.60 -26.57
CA SER A 841 10.24 36.03 -26.24
C SER A 841 9.88 36.22 -24.77
N LEU A 842 8.88 35.49 -24.26
CA LEU A 842 8.50 35.51 -22.85
C LEU A 842 9.66 35.07 -21.93
N MET A 843 10.39 34.03 -22.30
CA MET A 843 11.54 33.54 -21.51
C MET A 843 12.64 34.60 -21.32
N GLN A 844 12.77 35.57 -22.23
CA GLN A 844 13.70 36.70 -22.09
C GLN A 844 13.28 37.70 -21.00
N LEU A 845 12.00 37.72 -20.67
CA LEU A 845 11.40 38.63 -19.70
C LEU A 845 11.32 38.00 -18.30
N LEU A 846 11.44 36.68 -18.20
CA LEU A 846 11.34 35.90 -16.98
C LEU A 846 12.71 35.48 -16.43
N TRP A 847 12.83 35.38 -15.11
CA TRP A 847 14.02 34.96 -14.39
C TRP A 847 13.68 33.92 -13.31
N ALA A 848 14.52 32.91 -13.11
CA ALA A 848 14.27 31.89 -12.07
C ALA A 848 14.74 32.41 -10.71
N GLY A 849 13.84 33.02 -9.94
CA GLY A 849 14.06 33.33 -8.52
C GLY A 849 13.31 32.35 -7.63
N ASP A 850 12.19 32.78 -7.05
CA ASP A 850 11.38 31.99 -6.12
C ASP A 850 10.07 31.50 -6.75
N CYS A 851 9.61 30.31 -6.37
CA CYS A 851 8.32 29.80 -6.82
C CYS A 851 7.17 30.65 -6.25
N LEU A 852 6.25 31.09 -7.11
CA LEU A 852 5.13 31.96 -6.72
C LEU A 852 4.02 31.27 -5.92
N ASP A 853 4.16 29.99 -5.59
CA ASP A 853 3.24 29.25 -4.72
C ASP A 853 3.85 29.00 -3.33
N CYS A 854 5.06 28.45 -3.26
CA CYS A 854 5.71 28.13 -1.98
C CYS A 854 6.73 29.15 -1.48
N GLY A 855 7.17 30.08 -2.33
CA GLY A 855 8.19 31.07 -2.01
C GLY A 855 9.61 30.51 -1.85
N TYR A 856 9.85 29.25 -2.27
CA TYR A 856 11.17 28.62 -2.22
C TYR A 856 11.89 28.76 -3.57
N PRO A 857 13.23 28.86 -3.60
CA PRO A 857 13.98 29.03 -4.85
C PRO A 857 13.66 27.95 -5.89
N LEU A 858 13.51 28.35 -7.15
CA LEU A 858 13.35 27.44 -8.29
C LEU A 858 14.64 26.67 -8.60
N GLY A 859 15.80 27.25 -8.25
CA GLY A 859 17.11 26.63 -8.41
C GLY A 859 17.47 26.35 -9.88
N GLU A 860 18.20 25.27 -10.11
CA GLU A 860 18.60 24.80 -11.46
C GLU A 860 17.49 23.98 -12.17
N GLY A 861 16.35 23.79 -11.49
CA GLY A 861 15.20 23.07 -12.02
C GLY A 861 14.56 23.78 -13.20
N VAL A 862 13.94 23.03 -14.11
CA VAL A 862 13.11 23.63 -15.17
C VAL A 862 11.81 24.17 -14.55
N PRO A 863 11.54 25.47 -14.60
CA PRO A 863 10.31 26.04 -14.05
C PRO A 863 9.10 25.67 -14.91
N ALA A 864 7.92 25.55 -14.29
CA ALA A 864 6.65 25.40 -14.97
C ALA A 864 5.98 26.76 -15.22
N LEU A 865 5.51 26.97 -16.45
CA LEU A 865 4.73 28.13 -16.86
C LEU A 865 3.25 27.91 -16.60
N TYR A 866 2.65 28.74 -15.76
CA TYR A 866 1.19 28.81 -15.61
C TYR A 866 0.69 30.17 -16.11
N VAL A 867 -0.36 30.16 -16.92
CA VAL A 867 -0.92 31.37 -17.52
C VAL A 867 -2.37 31.56 -17.09
N ASP A 868 -2.69 32.70 -16.46
CA ASP A 868 -4.08 33.09 -16.14
C ASP A 868 -4.59 34.08 -17.20
N ASP A 869 -5.62 33.69 -17.96
CA ASP A 869 -6.20 34.48 -19.05
C ASP A 869 -7.39 35.31 -18.56
N SER A 870 -7.31 36.63 -18.78
CA SER A 870 -8.37 37.61 -18.48
C SER A 870 -9.00 38.22 -19.75
N TYR A 871 -8.97 37.47 -20.86
CA TYR A 871 -9.42 37.78 -22.22
C TYR A 871 -8.64 38.86 -22.95
N THR A 872 -8.25 39.93 -22.26
CA THR A 872 -7.53 41.09 -22.84
C THR A 872 -6.04 41.09 -22.49
N ARG A 873 -5.67 40.26 -21.51
CA ARG A 873 -4.33 40.08 -20.97
C ARG A 873 -4.24 38.69 -20.35
N ALA A 874 -3.10 38.06 -20.45
CA ALA A 874 -2.79 36.83 -19.73
C ALA A 874 -1.58 37.05 -18.80
N ASP A 875 -1.65 36.58 -17.56
CA ASP A 875 -0.55 36.65 -16.59
C ASP A 875 0.24 35.34 -16.59
N ALA A 876 1.50 35.41 -17.00
CA ALA A 876 2.44 34.30 -17.00
C ALA A 876 3.26 34.26 -15.71
N ARG A 877 3.27 33.11 -15.02
CA ARG A 877 3.88 32.92 -13.69
C ARG A 877 4.70 31.63 -13.60
N LEU A 878 5.77 31.66 -12.82
CA LEU A 878 6.68 30.51 -12.63
C LEU A 878 6.43 29.73 -11.34
N PHE A 879 6.49 28.39 -11.45
CA PHE A 879 6.33 27.44 -10.35
C PHE A 879 7.33 26.29 -10.42
N HIS A 880 7.56 25.58 -9.30
CA HIS A 880 8.23 24.29 -9.37
C HIS A 880 7.40 23.30 -10.18
N PHE A 881 8.01 22.72 -11.22
CA PHE A 881 7.34 21.83 -12.16
C PHE A 881 6.82 20.56 -11.48
N GLY A 882 5.49 20.42 -11.44
CA GLY A 882 4.77 19.26 -10.88
C GLY A 882 4.72 19.21 -9.36
N LEU A 883 5.72 19.79 -8.67
CA LEU A 883 5.78 19.91 -7.22
C LEU A 883 4.76 20.93 -6.67
N CYS A 884 4.72 22.12 -7.27
CA CYS A 884 3.81 23.19 -6.86
C CYS A 884 2.66 23.34 -7.86
N ARG A 885 2.98 23.43 -9.16
CA ARG A 885 1.99 23.49 -10.25
C ARG A 885 2.54 22.80 -11.50
N PHE A 886 1.62 22.24 -12.29
CA PHE A 886 1.92 21.80 -13.65
C PHE A 886 1.75 22.96 -14.63
N PRO A 887 2.46 22.96 -15.78
CA PRO A 887 2.25 23.96 -16.81
C PRO A 887 0.81 23.92 -17.35
N GLN A 888 0.18 25.08 -17.49
CA GLN A 888 -1.22 25.17 -17.89
C GLN A 888 -1.59 26.58 -18.39
N TRP A 889 -2.54 26.65 -19.34
CA TRP A 889 -3.31 27.86 -19.65
C TRP A 889 -4.67 27.77 -18.96
N ASN A 890 -4.98 28.74 -18.10
CA ASN A 890 -6.22 28.81 -17.33
C ASN A 890 -7.11 29.93 -17.88
N ASP A 891 -8.21 29.56 -18.53
CA ASP A 891 -9.25 30.45 -19.03
C ASP A 891 -10.55 30.38 -18.21
N SER A 892 -10.48 29.77 -17.03
CA SER A 892 -11.64 29.65 -16.14
C SER A 892 -11.91 30.94 -15.35
N ALA A 893 -13.17 31.19 -15.00
CA ALA A 893 -13.59 32.37 -14.22
C ALA A 893 -13.06 32.40 -12.77
N LEU A 894 -12.46 31.31 -12.29
CA LEU A 894 -11.93 31.16 -10.93
C LEU A 894 -10.40 31.16 -10.97
N ILE A 895 -9.81 32.35 -10.89
CA ILE A 895 -8.36 32.49 -10.70
C ILE A 895 -8.06 32.36 -9.20
N SER A 896 -7.58 31.19 -8.77
CA SER A 896 -7.06 31.03 -7.40
C SER A 896 -5.68 31.67 -7.32
N VAL A 897 -5.61 32.95 -6.96
CA VAL A 897 -4.32 33.60 -6.71
C VAL A 897 -3.80 33.06 -5.38
N ALA A 898 -2.70 32.30 -5.41
CA ALA A 898 -1.95 31.97 -4.20
C ALA A 898 -1.50 33.28 -3.53
N LYS A 899 -1.54 33.29 -2.19
CA LYS A 899 -1.16 34.37 -1.24
C LYS A 899 -0.37 35.55 -1.85
N ASP A 900 -0.72 36.77 -1.43
CA ASP A 900 0.03 38.03 -1.61
C ASP A 900 1.47 37.99 -1.03
N SER A 901 2.31 37.04 -1.45
CA SER A 901 3.75 37.04 -1.24
C SER A 901 4.36 37.95 -2.29
N GLY A 902 4.78 39.13 -1.82
CA GLY A 902 5.25 40.24 -2.64
C GLY A 902 6.19 39.84 -3.76
N ILE A 903 5.92 40.41 -4.93
CA ILE A 903 6.80 40.42 -6.10
C ILE A 903 8.23 40.69 -5.61
N THR A 904 9.12 39.72 -5.78
CA THR A 904 10.54 39.92 -5.57
C THR A 904 11.02 40.88 -6.66
N TRP A 905 11.80 41.88 -6.27
CA TRP A 905 12.40 42.83 -7.20
C TRP A 905 13.84 43.08 -6.78
N LYS A 906 14.67 43.48 -7.75
CA LYS A 906 16.01 43.99 -7.46
C LYS A 906 16.15 45.40 -7.97
N SER A 907 16.88 46.22 -7.22
CA SER A 907 17.18 47.56 -7.64
C SER A 907 18.59 47.99 -7.27
N MET A 908 19.10 48.98 -8.00
CA MET A 908 20.40 49.58 -7.76
C MET A 908 20.36 51.08 -8.04
N SER A 909 21.20 51.84 -7.31
CA SER A 909 21.45 53.24 -7.61
C SER A 909 22.71 53.36 -8.47
N ALA A 910 22.62 54.10 -9.58
CA ALA A 910 23.77 54.33 -10.45
C ALA A 910 23.66 55.67 -11.18
N PRO A 911 24.77 56.41 -11.35
CA PRO A 911 24.80 57.55 -12.25
C PRO A 911 24.77 57.07 -13.71
N VAL A 912 23.80 57.56 -14.50
CA VAL A 912 23.67 57.23 -15.93
C VAL A 912 24.12 58.43 -16.76
N VAL A 913 24.92 58.18 -17.80
CA VAL A 913 25.38 59.19 -18.77
C VAL A 913 24.78 58.88 -20.13
N MET A 914 23.94 59.79 -20.64
CA MET A 914 23.31 59.63 -21.95
C MET A 914 24.22 60.17 -23.06
N SER A 915 24.35 59.44 -24.17
CA SER A 915 25.10 59.93 -25.34
C SER A 915 24.24 60.92 -26.11
N GLY A 916 24.59 62.21 -26.06
CA GLY A 916 23.94 63.28 -26.83
C GLY A 916 23.49 64.48 -25.98
N GLY A 917 24.44 65.31 -25.54
CA GLY A 917 24.20 66.65 -24.97
C GLY A 917 24.41 66.79 -23.45
N SER A 918 25.45 67.55 -23.08
CA SER A 918 25.97 67.83 -21.72
C SER A 918 26.33 66.58 -20.89
N ALA A 919 27.63 66.31 -20.75
CA ALA A 919 28.21 65.16 -20.05
C ALA A 919 28.05 65.20 -18.51
N ARG A 920 26.86 65.55 -18.00
CA ARG A 920 26.55 65.51 -16.58
C ARG A 920 25.86 64.18 -16.24
N PRO A 921 26.35 63.42 -15.24
CA PRO A 921 25.70 62.20 -14.79
C PRO A 921 24.33 62.51 -14.19
N ILE A 922 23.34 61.65 -14.46
CA ILE A 922 21.99 61.74 -13.92
C ILE A 922 21.82 60.62 -12.89
N PRO A 923 21.32 60.92 -11.68
CA PRO A 923 21.06 59.90 -10.66
C PRO A 923 19.87 59.05 -11.09
N ALA A 924 20.07 57.73 -11.21
CA ALA A 924 19.01 56.79 -11.58
C ALA A 924 18.84 55.68 -10.53
N LEU A 925 17.57 55.33 -10.27
CA LEU A 925 17.19 54.10 -9.60
C LEU A 925 16.74 53.12 -10.67
N ILE A 926 17.50 52.05 -10.86
CA ILE A 926 17.22 51.01 -11.85
C ILE A 926 16.59 49.84 -11.12
N VAL A 927 15.40 49.42 -11.54
CA VAL A 927 14.62 48.35 -10.93
C VAL A 927 14.29 47.28 -11.97
N ASN A 928 14.49 46.01 -11.62
CA ASN A 928 13.88 44.89 -12.32
C ASN A 928 12.66 44.40 -11.50
N PRO A 929 11.43 44.70 -11.96
CA PRO A 929 10.20 44.30 -11.28
C PRO A 929 9.69 42.90 -11.69
N ALA A 930 10.30 42.26 -12.68
CA ALA A 930 9.82 41.02 -13.30
C ALA A 930 10.80 39.87 -13.04
N LEU A 931 10.82 39.39 -11.80
CA LEU A 931 11.60 38.19 -11.50
C LEU A 931 10.84 36.95 -12.03
N GLU A 932 9.59 36.70 -11.63
CA GLU A 932 8.89 35.46 -11.99
C GLU A 932 7.52 35.66 -12.66
N VAL A 933 7.19 36.90 -13.02
CA VAL A 933 5.90 37.27 -13.64
C VAL A 933 6.12 38.10 -14.91
N ALA A 934 5.44 37.70 -15.98
CA ALA A 934 5.35 38.45 -17.24
C ALA A 934 3.90 38.42 -17.75
N GLN A 935 3.63 39.10 -18.86
CA GLN A 935 2.28 39.21 -19.42
C GLN A 935 2.27 38.84 -20.89
N PHE A 936 1.14 38.30 -21.33
CA PHE A 936 0.74 38.30 -22.72
C PHE A 936 -0.35 39.35 -22.94
N ILE A 937 -0.26 40.09 -24.04
CA ILE A 937 -1.28 41.06 -24.47
C ILE A 937 -1.77 40.66 -25.85
N ASP A 938 -3.08 40.75 -26.08
CA ASP A 938 -3.68 40.50 -27.39
C ASP A 938 -3.38 41.68 -28.33
N ALA A 939 -2.58 41.43 -29.37
CA ALA A 939 -2.24 42.42 -30.39
C ALA A 939 -3.33 42.57 -31.48
N GLY A 940 -4.45 41.84 -31.36
CA GLY A 940 -5.51 41.71 -32.35
C GLY A 940 -5.54 40.31 -32.97
N ASP A 941 -6.74 39.82 -33.32
CA ASP A 941 -6.98 38.48 -33.90
C ASP A 941 -6.49 37.30 -33.02
N GLN A 942 -6.47 37.46 -31.70
CA GLN A 942 -5.97 36.47 -30.71
C GLN A 942 -4.47 36.14 -30.85
N VAL A 943 -3.68 37.06 -31.41
CA VAL A 943 -2.22 36.93 -31.43
C VAL A 943 -1.66 37.48 -30.14
N TRP A 944 -1.32 36.58 -29.21
CA TRP A 944 -0.68 36.92 -27.94
C TRP A 944 0.76 37.36 -28.17
N THR A 945 1.16 38.48 -27.56
CA THR A 945 2.55 38.98 -27.58
C THR A 945 3.04 39.17 -26.15
N ALA A 946 4.22 38.64 -25.83
CA ALA A 946 4.88 38.70 -24.54
C ALA A 946 5.39 40.11 -24.25
N THR A 947 5.10 40.61 -23.05
CA THR A 947 5.61 41.89 -22.57
C THR A 947 5.84 41.84 -21.06
N SER A 948 6.76 42.66 -20.57
CA SER A 948 6.97 42.80 -19.14
C SER A 948 5.84 43.61 -18.52
N GLN A 949 5.62 43.46 -17.21
CA GLN A 949 4.56 44.16 -16.48
C GLN A 949 4.56 45.68 -16.70
N TYR A 950 5.71 46.27 -17.03
CA TYR A 950 5.88 47.71 -17.21
C TYR A 950 6.45 48.07 -18.59
N GLY A 951 6.46 47.14 -19.56
CA GLY A 951 7.00 47.33 -20.90
C GLY A 951 6.18 48.28 -21.79
N PRO A 952 6.65 48.61 -23.00
CA PRO A 952 6.03 49.61 -23.89
C PRO A 952 4.57 49.33 -24.26
N GLN A 953 4.17 48.06 -24.26
CA GLN A 953 2.81 47.63 -24.61
C GLN A 953 1.92 47.41 -23.38
N SER A 954 2.48 47.47 -22.16
CA SER A 954 1.73 47.24 -20.92
C SER A 954 0.80 48.41 -20.59
N VAL A 955 -0.41 48.07 -20.12
CA VAL A 955 -1.39 49.03 -19.57
C VAL A 955 -0.83 49.83 -18.39
N LEU A 956 0.01 49.21 -17.56
CA LEU A 956 0.60 49.88 -16.40
C LEU A 956 1.59 50.96 -16.81
N SER A 957 2.29 50.79 -17.94
CA SER A 957 3.21 51.82 -18.47
C SER A 957 2.49 53.13 -18.77
N SER A 958 1.29 53.04 -19.37
CA SER A 958 0.43 54.18 -19.67
C SER A 958 -0.09 54.86 -18.40
N SER A 959 -0.59 54.07 -17.44
CA SER A 959 -1.09 54.59 -16.16
C SER A 959 -0.01 55.36 -15.36
N LEU A 960 1.24 54.90 -15.46
CA LEU A 960 2.41 55.52 -14.85
C LEU A 960 3.14 56.45 -15.81
N ASN A 961 2.55 56.88 -16.95
CA ASN A 961 3.14 57.80 -17.93
C ASN A 961 4.65 57.53 -18.20
N MET A 962 5.00 56.25 -18.29
CA MET A 962 6.36 55.83 -18.56
C MET A 962 6.65 55.92 -20.05
N ARG A 963 7.91 56.15 -20.41
CA ARG A 963 8.33 56.25 -21.80
C ARG A 963 9.60 55.45 -22.02
N ALA A 964 9.79 54.98 -23.23
CA ALA A 964 11.01 54.32 -23.65
C ALA A 964 12.24 55.23 -23.50
N LEU A 965 13.36 54.73 -22.98
CA LEU A 965 14.55 55.58 -22.76
C LEU A 965 15.13 56.17 -24.06
N TRP A 966 15.06 55.46 -25.18
CA TRP A 966 15.53 55.97 -26.47
C TRP A 966 14.68 57.14 -27.01
N SER A 967 13.50 57.40 -26.43
CA SER A 967 12.69 58.59 -26.72
C SER A 967 13.17 59.86 -25.99
N GLY A 968 14.19 59.74 -25.14
CA GLY A 968 14.78 60.84 -24.38
C GLY A 968 14.43 60.81 -22.89
N ILE A 969 14.99 61.74 -22.14
CA ILE A 969 14.75 61.86 -20.69
C ILE A 969 13.38 62.51 -20.45
N PRO A 970 12.51 61.93 -19.59
CA PRO A 970 11.22 62.50 -19.25
C PRO A 970 11.34 63.92 -18.65
N PRO A 971 10.40 64.83 -18.94
CA PRO A 971 10.41 66.17 -18.35
C PRO A 971 10.23 66.10 -16.83
N LYS A 972 10.92 67.00 -16.10
CA LYS A 972 10.77 67.14 -14.64
C LYS A 972 9.40 67.77 -14.33
N ASN A 973 8.40 66.94 -14.05
CA ASN A 973 7.06 67.40 -13.72
C ASN A 973 6.83 67.37 -12.19
N PRO A 974 6.44 68.49 -11.55
CA PRO A 974 6.10 68.52 -10.13
C PRO A 974 4.83 67.72 -9.77
N ASP A 975 3.89 67.50 -10.69
CA ASP A 975 2.66 66.71 -10.45
C ASP A 975 2.84 65.21 -10.78
N SER A 976 3.98 64.64 -10.39
CA SER A 976 4.31 63.24 -10.72
C SER A 976 3.54 62.23 -9.84
N LEU A 977 3.13 61.11 -10.44
CA LEU A 977 2.64 59.92 -9.72
C LEU A 977 3.80 59.13 -9.08
N ALA A 978 5.05 59.40 -9.46
CA ALA A 978 6.25 58.81 -8.89
C ALA A 978 7.05 59.84 -8.10
N TRP A 979 7.51 59.52 -6.88
CA TRP A 979 8.26 60.42 -5.99
C TRP A 979 9.53 59.75 -5.49
N SER A 980 10.63 60.51 -5.40
CA SER A 980 11.90 60.00 -4.85
C SER A 980 12.20 60.55 -3.44
N PHE A 981 12.88 59.72 -2.65
CA PHE A 981 13.34 59.99 -1.30
C PHE A 981 14.82 59.62 -1.20
N VAL A 982 15.61 60.42 -0.51
CA VAL A 982 17.03 60.14 -0.24
C VAL A 982 17.30 60.26 1.26
N GLY A 983 18.10 59.35 1.81
CA GLY A 983 18.50 59.31 3.21
C GLY A 983 19.97 58.93 3.38
N GLU A 984 20.42 58.76 4.63
CA GLU A 984 21.79 58.29 4.91
C GLU A 984 21.96 56.85 4.41
N GLY A 985 22.60 56.70 3.24
CA GLY A 985 22.98 55.40 2.68
C GLY A 985 21.96 54.75 1.75
N GLU A 986 20.80 55.37 1.48
CA GLU A 986 19.75 54.80 0.63
C GLU A 986 19.01 55.85 -0.23
N VAL A 987 18.45 55.38 -1.34
CA VAL A 987 17.52 56.10 -2.21
C VAL A 987 16.29 55.23 -2.47
N ALA A 988 15.11 55.83 -2.49
CA ALA A 988 13.87 55.14 -2.80
C ALA A 988 13.00 55.93 -3.79
N VAL A 989 12.17 55.21 -4.55
CA VAL A 989 11.12 55.77 -5.41
C VAL A 989 9.80 55.09 -5.08
N ALA A 990 8.77 55.89 -4.79
CA ALA A 990 7.40 55.42 -4.58
C ALA A 990 6.53 55.73 -5.81
N VAL A 991 5.68 54.78 -6.20
CA VAL A 991 4.61 54.89 -7.20
C VAL A 991 3.29 54.41 -6.56
N PRO A 992 2.11 54.58 -7.21
CA PRO A 992 0.88 54.03 -6.65
C PRO A 992 1.02 52.53 -6.34
N GLN A 993 0.78 52.16 -5.08
CA GLN A 993 0.81 50.78 -4.55
C GLN A 993 2.18 50.08 -4.48
N GLN A 994 3.30 50.73 -4.84
CA GLN A 994 4.64 50.12 -4.76
C GLN A 994 5.74 51.13 -4.37
N VAL A 995 6.76 50.64 -3.66
CA VAL A 995 7.95 51.41 -3.29
C VAL A 995 9.19 50.57 -3.57
N TRP A 996 10.19 51.15 -4.23
CA TRP A 996 11.47 50.52 -4.53
C TRP A 996 12.60 51.31 -3.90
N GLY A 997 13.57 50.62 -3.30
CA GLY A 997 14.71 51.24 -2.63
C GLY A 997 16.02 50.51 -2.93
N ALA A 998 17.12 51.27 -2.98
CA ALA A 998 18.47 50.77 -3.18
C ALA A 998 19.48 51.48 -2.26
N PRO A 999 20.58 50.79 -1.88
CA PRO A 999 21.73 51.45 -1.27
C PRO A 999 22.26 52.58 -2.16
N ALA A 1000 22.67 53.69 -1.55
CA ALA A 1000 23.19 54.88 -2.21
C ALA A 1000 24.45 55.40 -1.49
N THR A 1001 25.47 55.77 -2.27
CA THR A 1001 26.66 56.43 -1.72
C THR A 1001 26.36 57.90 -1.42
N SER A 1002 27.14 58.52 -0.52
CA SER A 1002 27.01 59.96 -0.22
C SER A 1002 27.18 60.84 -1.48
N GLN A 1003 27.99 60.40 -2.44
CA GLN A 1003 28.17 61.05 -3.74
C GLN A 1003 26.91 60.98 -4.60
N PHE A 1004 26.20 59.84 -4.58
CA PHE A 1004 24.93 59.68 -5.28
C PHE A 1004 23.82 60.53 -4.67
N VAL A 1005 23.74 60.58 -3.34
CA VAL A 1005 22.75 61.42 -2.61
C VAL A 1005 22.93 62.90 -2.98
N ALA A 1006 24.18 63.41 -2.94
CA ALA A 1006 24.48 64.78 -3.36
C ALA A 1006 24.10 65.05 -4.82
N LEU A 1007 24.26 64.05 -5.71
CA LEU A 1007 23.86 64.16 -7.11
C LEU A 1007 22.33 64.22 -7.27
N ALA A 1008 21.58 63.42 -6.52
CA ALA A 1008 20.12 63.43 -6.48
C ALA A 1008 19.55 64.76 -5.97
N GLU A 1009 20.16 65.33 -4.93
CA GLU A 1009 19.81 66.66 -4.41
C GLU A 1009 20.10 67.75 -5.43
N GLN A 1010 21.29 67.74 -6.07
CA GLN A 1010 21.65 68.71 -7.13
C GLN A 1010 20.71 68.63 -8.33
N CYS A 1011 20.19 67.44 -8.63
CA CYS A 1011 19.30 67.20 -9.76
C CYS A 1011 17.81 67.37 -9.41
N GLU A 1012 17.46 67.62 -8.14
CA GLU A 1012 16.08 67.72 -7.63
C GLU A 1012 15.21 66.48 -7.93
N GLY A 1013 15.81 65.30 -7.94
CA GLY A 1013 15.10 64.04 -8.19
C GLY A 1013 15.98 62.94 -8.74
N VAL A 1014 15.35 61.81 -9.03
CA VAL A 1014 15.98 60.58 -9.49
C VAL A 1014 15.23 60.08 -10.72
N LEU A 1015 15.96 59.56 -11.71
CA LEU A 1015 15.38 58.88 -12.86
C LEU A 1015 15.03 57.43 -12.46
N LEU A 1016 13.75 57.08 -12.42
CA LEU A 1016 13.31 55.70 -12.27
C LEU A 1016 13.43 55.00 -13.62
N ILE A 1017 14.12 53.86 -13.66
CA ILE A 1017 14.22 53.00 -14.83
C ILE A 1017 13.74 51.60 -14.48
N LEU A 1018 12.71 51.13 -15.17
CA LEU A 1018 12.19 49.77 -15.07
C LEU A 1018 12.69 48.96 -16.26
N THR A 1019 13.34 47.81 -16.01
CA THR A 1019 13.88 46.96 -17.08
C THR A 1019 13.92 45.49 -16.65
N SER A 1020 13.50 44.58 -17.54
CA SER A 1020 13.59 43.13 -17.35
C SER A 1020 14.91 42.53 -17.83
N VAL A 1021 15.78 43.34 -18.45
CA VAL A 1021 17.01 42.86 -19.12
C VAL A 1021 18.17 42.62 -18.15
N LEU A 1022 18.12 43.24 -16.96
CA LEU A 1022 19.13 43.04 -15.92
C LEU A 1022 18.73 41.89 -15.01
N GLY A 1023 19.53 40.83 -15.04
CA GLY A 1023 19.41 39.67 -14.18
C GLY A 1023 19.69 39.99 -12.72
N PRO A 1024 19.04 39.28 -11.78
CA PRO A 1024 19.18 39.57 -10.37
C PRO A 1024 20.59 39.29 -9.80
N ALA A 1025 21.35 38.32 -10.33
CA ALA A 1025 22.62 37.88 -9.75
C ALA A 1025 23.87 38.48 -10.40
N ASP A 1026 23.71 39.25 -11.47
CA ASP A 1026 24.83 39.69 -12.29
C ASP A 1026 25.47 40.98 -11.76
N SER A 1027 26.81 41.01 -11.75
CA SER A 1027 27.59 42.23 -11.50
C SER A 1027 27.88 42.94 -12.83
N TYR A 1028 27.25 44.08 -13.07
CA TYR A 1028 27.36 44.80 -14.34
C TYR A 1028 28.38 45.95 -14.28
N GLY A 1029 29.26 46.04 -15.29
CA GLY A 1029 30.04 47.25 -15.54
C GLY A 1029 29.16 48.35 -16.15
N MET A 1030 29.47 49.62 -15.89
CA MET A 1030 28.61 50.74 -16.33
C MET A 1030 28.33 50.79 -17.84
N ASN A 1031 29.27 50.34 -18.68
CA ASN A 1031 29.06 50.30 -20.13
C ASN A 1031 27.94 49.31 -20.52
N VAL A 1032 27.83 48.17 -19.82
CA VAL A 1032 26.79 47.16 -20.06
C VAL A 1032 25.42 47.70 -19.65
N VAL A 1033 25.34 48.41 -18.52
CA VAL A 1033 24.10 49.07 -18.07
C VAL A 1033 23.65 50.10 -19.10
N VAL A 1034 24.54 50.96 -19.60
CA VAL A 1034 24.16 51.98 -20.62
C VAL A 1034 23.66 51.35 -21.92
N ASP A 1035 24.27 50.26 -22.38
CA ASP A 1035 23.82 49.54 -23.59
C ASP A 1035 22.49 48.82 -23.37
N VAL A 1036 22.28 48.24 -22.18
CA VAL A 1036 21.03 47.57 -21.78
C VAL A 1036 19.86 48.54 -21.69
N LEU A 1037 20.08 49.74 -21.15
CA LEU A 1037 19.03 50.74 -20.99
C LEU A 1037 18.52 51.28 -22.33
N ARG A 1038 19.20 50.99 -23.45
CA ARG A 1038 18.73 51.29 -24.82
C ARG A 1038 17.89 50.16 -25.44
N SER A 1039 17.73 49.03 -24.75
CA SER A 1039 16.86 47.94 -25.21
C SER A 1039 15.40 48.37 -25.24
N TRP A 1040 14.59 47.73 -26.10
CA TRP A 1040 13.17 48.03 -26.23
C TRP A 1040 12.35 47.79 -24.93
N ASP A 1041 12.88 46.99 -24.01
CA ASP A 1041 12.23 46.62 -22.74
C ASP A 1041 12.46 47.61 -21.58
N SER A 1042 13.23 48.67 -21.81
CA SER A 1042 13.59 49.63 -20.75
C SER A 1042 12.68 50.86 -20.76
N MET A 1043 11.92 51.05 -19.68
CA MET A 1043 10.93 52.11 -19.53
C MET A 1043 11.33 53.06 -18.40
N VAL A 1044 11.17 54.37 -18.60
CA VAL A 1044 11.69 55.40 -17.69
C VAL A 1044 10.67 56.45 -17.30
N ARG A 1045 10.85 56.99 -16.09
CA ARG A 1045 10.08 58.12 -15.54
C ARG A 1045 10.94 58.98 -14.62
N TRP A 1046 10.75 60.29 -14.67
CA TRP A 1046 11.35 61.20 -13.68
C TRP A 1046 10.56 61.16 -12.36
N ALA A 1047 11.25 60.95 -11.24
CA ALA A 1047 10.68 61.00 -9.90
C ALA A 1047 11.26 62.22 -9.14
N PRO A 1048 10.51 63.34 -9.02
CA PRO A 1048 10.97 64.52 -8.29
C PRO A 1048 11.29 64.22 -6.83
N LEU A 1049 12.30 64.89 -6.28
CA LEU A 1049 12.73 64.74 -4.90
C LEU A 1049 11.73 65.42 -3.96
N ARG A 1050 11.25 64.69 -2.95
CA ARG A 1050 10.33 65.25 -1.94
C ARG A 1050 11.13 65.73 -0.72
N SER A 1051 11.03 67.01 -0.38
CA SER A 1051 11.72 67.59 0.78
C SER A 1051 10.98 67.29 2.09
N GLY A 1052 11.60 66.49 2.97
CA GLY A 1052 11.23 66.42 4.40
C GLY A 1052 10.17 65.39 4.82
N GLY A 1053 10.19 64.16 4.30
CA GLY A 1053 9.34 63.07 4.84
C GLY A 1053 9.99 61.70 4.67
N THR A 1054 9.91 60.87 5.72
CA THR A 1054 10.13 59.42 5.60
C THR A 1054 9.08 58.81 4.65
N PRO A 1055 9.46 57.76 3.89
CA PRO A 1055 8.64 57.16 2.84
C PRO A 1055 7.24 56.73 3.28
#